data_AF-A0A7M7P9P8-F1
#
_entry.id   AF-A0A7M7P9P8-F1
#
_cell.length_a   1.000
_cell.length_b   1.000
_cell.length_c   1.000
_cell.angle_alpha   90.00
_cell.angle_beta   90.00
_cell.angle_gamma   90.00
#
_symmetry.space_group_name_H-M   'P 1'
#
loop_
_entity.id
_entity.type
_entity.pdbx_description
1 polymer ?
#
loop_
_entity_poly.entity_id
_entity_poly.type
_entity_poly.pdbx_seq_one_letter_code
_entity_poly.pdbx_strand_id
1 'polypeptide(L)'
;MNICSLIFILSVMCHDVTGCGITTHIEIAHRATQYFRDTRGSIDYKQLILDNQDAFQAGNPYPDAYYDTICQGGKFHSVSEDTHWAPFLTTTIQYIRDHYPQPWSQDAKKLVVFLLGFASHQVADVSWHSLGIDQGFLTTMGDINFFGSFPDAHSVGDEGGDVLSEAELDLQYIDTLSNWYVPVKDLYEIYKIYYNNTVILQEDVIVECTAILFLARLGEKLALSKLYMDYSSKSPFMVEEFESYFLGGVDDMASWSQRLWHDTIDMLENGTDVCDVPNNPIYINCSRITASTKPLPPGRRKTPLQGLRSKINLHGLDKQDVKVTPSTRGVYLSPADSVKEQLQTISERVREKERKIKSLSGKDERPTSTFHVGDPYARLGQSMTKSEHYGTKTEDLILGAPGYGKEGQAQTGRVYVIYGTNQVLQNGSHDLDKEADVILQGFNEGDKFGTDVAALDINLDGIMDIAVSAPSVGSRNLTYHGEVYIFYGSKTGGSSPSPDITITCTLKYCNFGWSLSTGDFNYDGHPDLLIGSPYAPASGLPQAGMVSILYAGLNYQNYIGVHLTEKDMNYTYKGDQEYGWFGHKMLMHITPRHKPLFLVSQPTYRLCVNPNCSYTVHDIQSVGALSIFSAGTSPVLLAVLKGQDTFQKLGAGFAVGDPFGNGSLVLAVGSNTKDVDGEILDVPVKLTDAGQVTLYNLDISSPSTLLHDPSGSSTASRLIRLHLDHWEGVSLDPIALYEGDRQYGRYGGELMFQDVTGDGIDDLVVSAPLRTQDISEELFKVEEGSIFVYKGGPSFGTGNVTRSCDFLSLVKPCPTEKAYSVLSSNEGGSRFGSKLTTWRFSEKPHLVVSAPRSNGAERLAGEVYIYTL
;
A
#
# COMPACT_ATOMS: atom_id res chain seq x y z
N MET A 1 12.85 -31.38 27.82
CA MET A 1 12.44 -31.65 26.42
C MET A 1 12.51 -30.33 25.68
N ASN A 2 13.31 -30.27 24.62
CA ASN A 2 13.87 -29.02 24.07
C ASN A 2 12.89 -28.22 23.21
N ILE A 3 12.99 -26.89 23.33
CA ILE A 3 12.21 -25.85 22.63
C ILE A 3 12.34 -25.92 21.10
N CYS A 4 13.45 -26.47 20.57
CA CYS A 4 13.61 -26.69 19.12
C CYS A 4 12.71 -27.79 18.53
N SER A 5 12.17 -28.71 19.34
CA SER A 5 11.31 -29.79 18.84
C SER A 5 9.83 -29.40 18.76
N LEU A 6 9.44 -28.24 19.30
CA LEU A 6 8.05 -27.75 19.31
C LEU A 6 7.70 -26.91 18.06
N ILE A 7 8.69 -26.31 17.42
CA ILE A 7 8.53 -25.51 16.18
C ILE A 7 8.53 -26.40 14.94
N PHE A 8 9.28 -27.50 14.97
CA PHE A 8 9.46 -28.42 13.84
C PHE A 8 8.22 -29.26 13.51
N ILE A 9 7.28 -29.43 14.46
CA ILE A 9 6.04 -30.20 14.22
C ILE A 9 4.93 -29.30 13.65
N LEU A 10 5.00 -27.98 13.88
CA LEU A 10 4.08 -27.00 13.26
C LEU A 10 4.49 -26.65 11.83
N SER A 11 5.79 -26.67 11.49
CA SER A 11 6.24 -26.41 10.11
C SER A 11 5.95 -27.57 9.16
N VAL A 12 5.94 -28.82 9.64
CA VAL A 12 5.78 -30.00 8.76
C VAL A 12 4.32 -30.26 8.38
N MET A 13 3.33 -29.79 9.15
CA MET A 13 1.92 -29.94 8.76
C MET A 13 1.33 -28.69 8.09
N CYS A 14 2.03 -27.56 8.12
CA CYS A 14 1.63 -26.34 7.43
C CYS A 14 2.13 -26.27 5.98
N HIS A 15 3.07 -27.15 5.58
CA HIS A 15 3.53 -27.28 4.19
C HIS A 15 2.61 -28.16 3.32
N ASP A 16 1.67 -28.91 3.91
CA ASP A 16 0.80 -29.85 3.19
C ASP A 16 -0.64 -29.32 2.98
N VAL A 17 -0.93 -28.11 3.47
CA VAL A 17 -2.19 -27.37 3.22
C VAL A 17 -1.95 -26.47 2.00
N THR A 18 -2.15 -27.03 0.82
CA THR A 18 -2.11 -26.32 -0.45
C THR A 18 -3.48 -25.69 -0.73
N GLY A 19 -3.89 -24.69 0.05
CA GLY A 19 -5.11 -23.90 -0.20
C GLY A 19 -4.86 -22.46 0.24
N CYS A 20 -5.05 -21.50 -0.66
CA CYS A 20 -4.50 -20.16 -0.60
C CYS A 20 -5.52 -19.15 -0.02
N GLY A 21 -5.00 -18.09 0.58
CA GLY A 21 -5.68 -16.79 0.71
C GLY A 21 -7.05 -16.74 1.38
N ILE A 22 -7.44 -17.65 2.30
CA ILE A 22 -8.84 -17.75 2.75
C ILE A 22 -9.31 -16.43 3.37
N THR A 23 -8.54 -15.93 4.33
CA THR A 23 -8.83 -14.66 4.99
C THR A 23 -8.72 -13.48 4.03
N THR A 24 -7.74 -13.51 3.13
CA THR A 24 -7.48 -12.48 2.13
C THR A 24 -8.64 -12.36 1.14
N HIS A 25 -9.17 -13.47 0.60
CA HIS A 25 -10.34 -13.47 -0.28
C HIS A 25 -11.59 -12.95 0.41
N ILE A 26 -11.78 -13.27 1.69
CA ILE A 26 -12.89 -12.71 2.47
C ILE A 26 -12.71 -11.20 2.67
N GLU A 27 -11.49 -10.68 2.89
CA GLU A 27 -11.22 -9.23 2.97
C GLU A 27 -11.42 -8.52 1.64
N ILE A 28 -10.94 -9.09 0.53
CA ILE A 28 -11.14 -8.54 -0.82
C ILE A 28 -12.64 -8.37 -1.09
N ALA A 29 -13.42 -9.42 -0.84
CA ALA A 29 -14.86 -9.41 -1.04
C ALA A 29 -15.56 -8.45 -0.07
N HIS A 30 -15.16 -8.42 1.21
CA HIS A 30 -15.70 -7.47 2.18
C HIS A 30 -15.45 -6.02 1.76
N ARG A 31 -14.21 -5.69 1.38
CA ARG A 31 -13.83 -4.36 0.89
C ARG A 31 -14.62 -4.00 -0.36
N ALA A 32 -14.87 -4.96 -1.25
CA ALA A 32 -15.73 -4.79 -2.42
C ALA A 32 -17.17 -4.39 -2.05
N THR A 33 -17.76 -4.96 -0.98
CA THR A 33 -19.15 -4.63 -0.58
C THR A 33 -19.35 -3.16 -0.17
N GLN A 34 -18.29 -2.45 0.20
CA GLN A 34 -18.37 -1.10 0.75
C GLN A 34 -18.91 -0.12 -0.28
N TYR A 35 -18.33 -0.16 -1.48
CA TYR A 35 -18.72 0.69 -2.60
C TYR A 35 -19.67 0.01 -3.57
N PHE A 36 -19.89 -1.30 -3.45
CA PHE A 36 -20.83 -2.02 -4.31
C PHE A 36 -22.27 -1.50 -4.17
N ARG A 37 -22.96 -1.37 -5.30
CA ARG A 37 -24.38 -0.99 -5.36
C ARG A 37 -25.03 -1.49 -6.64
N ASP A 38 -25.91 -2.47 -6.54
CA ASP A 38 -26.75 -2.92 -7.65
C ASP A 38 -28.18 -3.23 -7.17
N THR A 39 -29.18 -2.64 -7.83
CA THR A 39 -30.59 -2.87 -7.53
C THR A 39 -31.34 -3.18 -8.82
N ARG A 40 -31.92 -4.38 -8.91
CA ARG A 40 -32.69 -4.84 -10.07
C ARG A 40 -34.08 -5.28 -9.62
N GLY A 41 -35.11 -4.71 -10.22
CA GLY A 41 -36.49 -4.97 -9.80
C GLY A 41 -36.71 -4.66 -8.32
N SER A 42 -37.03 -5.69 -7.52
CA SER A 42 -37.21 -5.59 -6.07
C SER A 42 -36.01 -6.06 -5.24
N ILE A 43 -34.90 -6.44 -5.87
CA ILE A 43 -33.72 -6.99 -5.19
C ILE A 43 -32.65 -5.91 -5.08
N ASP A 44 -32.25 -5.63 -3.84
CA ASP A 44 -31.02 -4.91 -3.52
C ASP A 44 -29.93 -5.95 -3.26
N TYR A 45 -28.97 -6.08 -4.19
CA TYR A 45 -27.94 -7.11 -4.09
C TYR A 45 -26.92 -6.82 -2.99
N LYS A 46 -26.69 -5.55 -2.64
CA LYS A 46 -25.84 -5.20 -1.51
C LYS A 46 -26.49 -5.68 -0.22
N GLN A 47 -27.76 -5.37 -0.01
CA GLN A 47 -28.49 -5.83 1.18
C GLN A 47 -28.61 -7.36 1.20
N LEU A 48 -28.80 -7.99 0.04
CA LEU A 48 -28.84 -9.45 -0.07
C LEU A 48 -27.55 -10.10 0.44
N ILE A 49 -26.38 -9.55 0.07
CA ILE A 49 -25.07 -10.00 0.58
C ILE A 49 -24.97 -9.79 2.09
N LEU A 50 -25.33 -8.60 2.58
CA LEU A 50 -25.25 -8.25 4.01
C LEU A 50 -26.17 -9.14 4.88
N ASP A 51 -27.33 -9.53 4.36
CA ASP A 51 -28.28 -10.39 5.06
C ASP A 51 -27.86 -11.88 5.07
N ASN A 52 -26.90 -12.29 4.24
CA ASN A 52 -26.49 -13.68 4.03
C ASN A 52 -24.97 -13.89 4.11
N GLN A 53 -24.32 -13.24 5.10
CA GLN A 53 -22.86 -13.30 5.28
C GLN A 53 -22.31 -14.71 5.50
N ASP A 54 -23.11 -15.62 6.05
CA ASP A 54 -22.70 -17.02 6.25
C ASP A 54 -22.46 -17.77 4.93
N ALA A 55 -23.27 -17.50 3.91
CA ALA A 55 -23.07 -18.04 2.56
C ALA A 55 -22.02 -17.24 1.80
N PHE A 56 -21.97 -15.92 1.99
CA PHE A 56 -21.01 -15.05 1.30
C PHE A 56 -19.56 -15.42 1.65
N GLN A 57 -19.24 -15.45 2.95
CA GLN A 57 -17.90 -15.76 3.44
C GLN A 57 -17.48 -17.20 3.12
N ALA A 58 -18.43 -18.15 3.08
CA ALA A 58 -18.17 -19.52 2.68
C ALA A 58 -17.90 -19.64 1.17
N GLY A 59 -18.57 -18.81 0.37
CA GLY A 59 -18.39 -18.75 -1.08
C GLY A 59 -17.05 -18.15 -1.46
N ASN A 60 -16.51 -17.20 -0.69
CA ASN A 60 -15.26 -16.52 -1.02
C ASN A 60 -14.10 -17.50 -1.29
N PRO A 61 -13.61 -18.30 -0.33
CA PRO A 61 -12.50 -19.23 -0.58
C PRO A 61 -12.93 -20.53 -1.30
N TYR A 62 -14.20 -20.67 -1.68
CA TYR A 62 -14.73 -21.95 -2.16
C TYR A 62 -14.00 -22.57 -3.37
N PRO A 63 -13.52 -21.78 -4.35
CA PRO A 63 -12.75 -22.34 -5.46
C PRO A 63 -11.56 -23.20 -5.00
N ASP A 64 -10.99 -22.94 -3.83
CA ASP A 64 -9.84 -23.66 -3.26
C ASP A 64 -10.22 -24.91 -2.46
N ALA A 65 -11.52 -25.21 -2.31
CA ALA A 65 -11.99 -26.24 -1.40
C ALA A 65 -11.39 -27.64 -1.64
N TYR A 66 -10.92 -27.95 -2.85
CA TYR A 66 -10.46 -29.29 -3.26
C TYR A 66 -8.96 -29.40 -3.53
N TYR A 67 -8.18 -28.35 -3.28
CA TYR A 67 -6.73 -28.40 -3.45
C TYR A 67 -6.00 -29.13 -2.32
N ASP A 68 -6.48 -28.99 -1.08
CA ASP A 68 -5.83 -29.52 0.12
C ASP A 68 -5.65 -31.06 0.05
N THR A 69 -4.45 -31.53 0.35
CA THR A 69 -4.13 -32.97 0.34
C THR A 69 -4.88 -33.77 1.41
N ILE A 70 -5.35 -33.12 2.49
CA ILE A 70 -6.23 -33.67 3.52
C ILE A 70 -7.63 -33.94 2.94
N CYS A 71 -8.10 -33.13 1.98
CA CYS A 71 -9.33 -33.37 1.24
C CYS A 71 -9.15 -34.57 0.30
N GLN A 72 -9.59 -35.75 0.75
CA GLN A 72 -9.64 -36.98 -0.06
C GLN A 72 -8.29 -37.36 -0.73
N GLY A 73 -7.15 -36.97 -0.13
CA GLY A 73 -5.82 -37.23 -0.67
C GLY A 73 -5.44 -36.36 -1.87
N GLY A 74 -6.04 -35.16 -2.02
CA GLY A 74 -5.79 -34.26 -3.15
C GLY A 74 -6.39 -34.73 -4.48
N LYS A 75 -7.25 -35.76 -4.46
CA LYS A 75 -7.84 -36.40 -5.65
C LYS A 75 -8.64 -35.44 -6.53
N PHE A 76 -9.19 -34.37 -5.94
CA PHE A 76 -10.12 -33.46 -6.59
C PHE A 76 -9.50 -32.10 -6.92
N HIS A 77 -8.17 -31.98 -6.92
CA HIS A 77 -7.44 -30.77 -7.28
C HIS A 77 -7.93 -30.15 -8.61
N SER A 78 -8.14 -30.96 -9.65
CA SER A 78 -8.65 -30.46 -10.94
C SER A 78 -10.06 -29.87 -10.88
N VAL A 79 -10.87 -30.25 -9.88
CA VAL A 79 -12.20 -29.67 -9.69
C VAL A 79 -12.09 -28.25 -9.14
N SER A 80 -11.12 -28.00 -8.24
CA SER A 80 -10.78 -26.64 -7.84
C SER A 80 -10.29 -25.82 -9.01
N GLU A 81 -9.36 -26.32 -9.82
CA GLU A 81 -8.90 -25.64 -11.06
C GLU A 81 -10.07 -25.24 -11.97
N ASP A 82 -11.01 -26.15 -12.24
CA ASP A 82 -12.19 -25.87 -13.05
C ASP A 82 -13.11 -24.81 -12.42
N THR A 83 -13.19 -24.77 -11.08
CA THR A 83 -14.04 -23.85 -10.32
C THR A 83 -13.53 -22.40 -10.40
N HIS A 84 -12.26 -22.16 -10.78
CA HIS A 84 -11.69 -20.82 -10.93
C HIS A 84 -12.13 -20.09 -12.22
N TRP A 85 -12.75 -20.79 -13.17
CA TRP A 85 -12.97 -20.25 -14.51
C TRP A 85 -14.44 -19.93 -14.83
N ALA A 86 -14.63 -19.05 -15.82
CA ALA A 86 -15.94 -18.58 -16.25
C ALA A 86 -16.92 -19.68 -16.71
N PRO A 87 -16.51 -20.85 -17.25
CA PRO A 87 -17.43 -21.94 -17.57
C PRO A 87 -18.19 -22.47 -16.35
N PHE A 88 -17.55 -22.56 -15.18
CA PHE A 88 -18.20 -22.99 -13.94
C PHE A 88 -19.18 -21.91 -13.43
N LEU A 89 -18.77 -20.63 -13.50
CA LEU A 89 -19.61 -19.48 -13.20
C LEU A 89 -20.90 -19.48 -14.04
N THR A 90 -20.74 -19.64 -15.36
CA THR A 90 -21.84 -19.71 -16.34
C THR A 90 -22.79 -20.85 -16.03
N THR A 91 -22.26 -22.04 -15.74
CA THR A 91 -23.05 -23.23 -15.40
C THR A 91 -23.87 -23.00 -14.12
N THR A 92 -23.26 -22.38 -13.11
CA THR A 92 -23.92 -22.03 -11.85
C THR A 92 -25.07 -21.04 -12.06
N ILE A 93 -24.85 -20.00 -12.88
CA ILE A 93 -25.86 -18.99 -13.20
C ILE A 93 -27.05 -19.63 -13.93
N GLN A 94 -26.78 -20.46 -14.94
CA GLN A 94 -27.82 -21.18 -15.69
C GLN A 94 -28.62 -22.10 -14.76
N TYR A 95 -27.94 -22.85 -13.88
CA TYR A 95 -28.60 -23.69 -12.88
C TYR A 95 -29.57 -22.89 -12.00
N ILE A 96 -29.13 -21.75 -11.46
CA ILE A 96 -29.97 -20.88 -10.62
C ILE A 96 -31.19 -20.40 -11.40
N ARG A 97 -31.01 -19.94 -12.64
CA ARG A 97 -32.09 -19.42 -13.49
C ARG A 97 -33.13 -20.50 -13.80
N ASP A 98 -32.70 -21.72 -14.08
CA ASP A 98 -33.59 -22.82 -14.46
C ASP A 98 -34.37 -23.38 -13.26
N HIS A 99 -33.78 -23.35 -12.06
CA HIS A 99 -34.36 -24.01 -10.88
C HIS A 99 -35.01 -23.06 -9.87
N TYR A 100 -34.61 -21.78 -9.86
CA TYR A 100 -35.06 -20.80 -8.87
C TYR A 100 -35.55 -19.50 -9.54
N PRO A 101 -36.75 -19.50 -10.15
CA PRO A 101 -37.37 -18.27 -10.63
C PRO A 101 -37.67 -17.33 -9.45
N GLN A 102 -37.56 -16.02 -9.69
CA GLN A 102 -37.90 -15.02 -8.67
C GLN A 102 -39.42 -15.00 -8.36
N PRO A 103 -39.83 -14.69 -7.12
CA PRO A 103 -38.99 -14.31 -5.97
C PRO A 103 -38.28 -15.51 -5.32
N TRP A 104 -37.01 -15.33 -4.96
CA TRP A 104 -36.18 -16.39 -4.39
C TRP A 104 -36.56 -16.78 -2.96
N SER A 105 -36.53 -18.09 -2.70
CA SER A 105 -36.53 -18.66 -1.34
C SER A 105 -35.25 -18.28 -0.59
N GLN A 106 -35.20 -18.49 0.73
CA GLN A 106 -33.99 -18.21 1.51
C GLN A 106 -32.79 -19.07 1.06
N ASP A 107 -33.00 -20.34 0.73
CA ASP A 107 -31.93 -21.21 0.23
C ASP A 107 -31.39 -20.71 -1.14
N ALA A 108 -32.29 -20.26 -2.03
CA ALA A 108 -31.90 -19.70 -3.33
C ALA A 108 -31.13 -18.37 -3.17
N LYS A 109 -31.54 -17.51 -2.23
CA LYS A 109 -30.81 -16.28 -1.89
C LYS A 109 -29.39 -16.60 -1.41
N LYS A 110 -29.22 -17.61 -0.56
CA LYS A 110 -27.90 -18.05 -0.09
C LYS A 110 -27.04 -18.61 -1.22
N LEU A 111 -27.61 -19.38 -2.15
CA LEU A 111 -26.89 -19.86 -3.33
C LEU A 111 -26.42 -18.70 -4.22
N VAL A 112 -27.26 -17.68 -4.45
CA VAL A 112 -26.87 -16.48 -5.21
C VAL A 112 -25.74 -15.72 -4.50
N VAL A 113 -25.81 -15.57 -3.18
CA VAL A 113 -24.77 -14.87 -2.41
C VAL A 113 -23.48 -15.67 -2.33
N PHE A 114 -23.55 -17.00 -2.22
CA PHE A 114 -22.40 -17.90 -2.32
C PHE A 114 -21.72 -17.78 -3.69
N LEU A 115 -22.50 -17.70 -4.77
CA LEU A 115 -22.04 -17.43 -6.13
C LEU A 115 -21.27 -16.11 -6.25
N LEU A 116 -21.80 -15.02 -5.69
CA LEU A 116 -21.09 -13.74 -5.66
C LEU A 116 -19.80 -13.84 -4.84
N GLY A 117 -19.81 -14.62 -3.77
CA GLY A 117 -18.62 -14.91 -2.97
C GLY A 117 -17.49 -15.51 -3.81
N PHE A 118 -17.74 -16.62 -4.50
CA PHE A 118 -16.68 -17.27 -5.30
C PHE A 118 -16.33 -16.48 -6.58
N ALA A 119 -17.27 -15.73 -7.16
CA ALA A 119 -16.95 -14.85 -8.29
C ALA A 119 -15.89 -13.80 -7.90
N SER A 120 -15.91 -13.29 -6.66
CA SER A 120 -14.87 -12.38 -6.15
C SER A 120 -13.49 -13.04 -6.10
N HIS A 121 -13.43 -14.31 -5.67
CA HIS A 121 -12.19 -15.11 -5.68
C HIS A 121 -11.65 -15.30 -7.08
N GLN A 122 -12.50 -15.76 -8.00
CA GLN A 122 -12.14 -16.02 -9.40
C GLN A 122 -11.39 -14.84 -10.05
N VAL A 123 -11.86 -13.60 -9.85
CA VAL A 123 -11.22 -12.42 -10.44
C VAL A 123 -10.01 -11.93 -9.65
N ALA A 124 -10.01 -12.09 -8.32
CA ALA A 124 -8.86 -11.76 -7.48
C ALA A 124 -7.63 -12.57 -7.90
N ASP A 125 -7.78 -13.89 -8.04
CA ASP A 125 -6.70 -14.82 -8.41
C ASP A 125 -6.06 -14.49 -9.75
N VAL A 126 -6.86 -14.05 -10.72
CA VAL A 126 -6.35 -13.66 -12.03
C VAL A 126 -5.31 -12.54 -11.90
N SER A 127 -5.61 -11.52 -11.10
CA SER A 127 -4.70 -10.39 -10.89
C SER A 127 -3.56 -10.68 -9.91
N TRP A 128 -3.79 -11.56 -8.92
CA TRP A 128 -2.77 -12.01 -7.98
C TRP A 128 -1.69 -12.84 -8.68
N HIS A 129 -2.10 -13.84 -9.48
CA HIS A 129 -1.21 -14.80 -10.14
C HIS A 129 -0.80 -14.43 -11.58
N SER A 130 -1.30 -13.32 -12.13
CA SER A 130 -1.12 -12.93 -13.55
C SER A 130 -1.70 -13.93 -14.55
N LEU A 131 -2.88 -14.48 -14.30
CA LEU A 131 -3.46 -15.50 -15.18
C LEU A 131 -4.02 -14.87 -16.45
N GLY A 132 -3.29 -14.93 -17.57
CA GLY A 132 -3.73 -14.33 -18.83
C GLY A 132 -3.71 -12.80 -18.85
N ILE A 133 -2.97 -12.20 -17.92
CA ILE A 133 -2.57 -10.79 -17.87
C ILE A 133 -1.09 -10.72 -17.51
N ASP A 134 -0.45 -9.56 -17.71
CA ASP A 134 0.95 -9.35 -17.31
C ASP A 134 1.03 -8.44 -16.08
N GLN A 135 2.10 -8.58 -15.29
CA GLN A 135 2.45 -7.72 -14.16
C GLN A 135 1.49 -7.75 -12.96
N GLY A 136 0.77 -8.86 -12.77
CA GLY A 136 0.08 -9.13 -11.52
C GLY A 136 1.04 -9.28 -10.33
N PHE A 137 0.46 -9.43 -9.14
CA PHE A 137 1.19 -9.29 -7.87
C PHE A 137 2.35 -10.28 -7.73
N LEU A 138 2.10 -11.58 -7.85
CA LEU A 138 3.10 -12.63 -7.63
C LEU A 138 4.21 -12.67 -8.68
N THR A 139 3.86 -12.41 -9.95
CA THR A 139 4.88 -12.32 -11.01
C THR A 139 5.84 -11.18 -10.74
N THR A 140 5.30 -10.00 -10.39
CA THR A 140 6.10 -8.82 -10.04
C THR A 140 6.94 -9.07 -8.80
N MET A 141 6.36 -9.70 -7.77
CA MET A 141 7.09 -10.11 -6.58
C MET A 141 8.24 -11.08 -6.92
N GLY A 142 8.02 -12.02 -7.83
CA GLY A 142 9.04 -12.92 -8.36
C GLY A 142 10.22 -12.19 -8.98
N ASP A 143 9.92 -11.21 -9.83
CA ASP A 143 10.91 -10.39 -10.51
C ASP A 143 11.69 -9.43 -9.58
N ILE A 144 11.09 -8.99 -8.47
CA ILE A 144 11.68 -8.01 -7.54
C ILE A 144 12.41 -8.65 -6.35
N ASN A 145 11.91 -9.77 -5.81
CA ASN A 145 12.43 -10.38 -4.58
C ASN A 145 12.94 -11.82 -4.75
N PHE A 146 12.50 -12.54 -5.78
CA PHE A 146 12.80 -13.96 -5.95
C PHE A 146 13.55 -14.27 -7.25
N PHE A 147 14.40 -13.36 -7.72
CA PHE A 147 15.29 -13.62 -8.85
C PHE A 147 14.53 -14.05 -10.14
N GLY A 148 13.34 -13.50 -10.38
CA GLY A 148 12.47 -13.86 -11.50
C GLY A 148 11.75 -15.20 -11.33
N SER A 149 11.81 -15.82 -10.13
CA SER A 149 11.18 -17.10 -9.84
C SER A 149 9.75 -16.93 -9.38
N PHE A 150 8.81 -17.09 -10.31
CA PHE A 150 7.38 -17.15 -9.98
C PHE A 150 7.03 -18.28 -8.99
N PRO A 151 7.55 -19.53 -9.09
CA PRO A 151 7.21 -20.58 -8.13
C PRO A 151 7.63 -20.26 -6.69
N ASP A 152 8.81 -19.66 -6.51
CA ASP A 152 9.26 -19.27 -5.17
C ASP A 152 8.41 -18.13 -4.62
N ALA A 153 8.09 -17.14 -5.46
CA ALA A 153 7.18 -16.05 -5.10
C ALA A 153 5.78 -16.57 -4.74
N HIS A 154 5.21 -17.46 -5.55
CA HIS A 154 3.91 -18.09 -5.31
C HIS A 154 3.87 -18.81 -3.95
N SER A 155 4.90 -19.59 -3.62
CA SER A 155 5.00 -20.32 -2.34
C SER A 155 5.18 -19.45 -1.09
N VAL A 156 5.46 -18.15 -1.28
CA VAL A 156 5.53 -17.17 -0.19
C VAL A 156 4.30 -16.28 -0.22
N GLY A 157 3.80 -15.97 -1.41
CA GLY A 157 2.72 -15.07 -1.70
C GLY A 157 1.41 -15.48 -1.08
N ASP A 158 0.98 -16.70 -1.37
CA ASP A 158 -0.38 -17.12 -1.08
C ASP A 158 -0.63 -17.28 0.42
N GLU A 159 0.29 -17.90 1.13
CA GLU A 159 0.24 -17.96 2.59
C GLU A 159 0.60 -16.60 3.21
N GLY A 160 1.51 -15.85 2.56
CA GLY A 160 1.95 -14.53 3.01
C GLY A 160 0.82 -13.50 3.02
N GLY A 161 -0.10 -13.57 2.07
CA GLY A 161 -1.28 -12.70 2.00
C GLY A 161 -2.16 -12.81 3.24
N ASP A 162 -2.45 -14.04 3.70
CA ASP A 162 -3.24 -14.25 4.92
C ASP A 162 -2.46 -13.87 6.18
N VAL A 163 -1.15 -14.14 6.19
CA VAL A 163 -0.27 -13.73 7.28
C VAL A 163 -0.27 -12.20 7.43
N LEU A 164 -0.16 -11.45 6.33
CA LEU A 164 -0.22 -9.99 6.35
C LEU A 164 -1.63 -9.49 6.69
N SER A 165 -2.68 -10.09 6.13
CA SER A 165 -4.06 -9.73 6.45
C SER A 165 -4.33 -9.85 7.95
N GLU A 166 -3.96 -10.97 8.58
CA GLU A 166 -4.15 -11.19 10.02
C GLU A 166 -3.25 -10.30 10.90
N ALA A 167 -2.07 -9.93 10.41
CA ALA A 167 -1.16 -9.10 11.17
C ALA A 167 -1.53 -7.62 11.12
N GLU A 168 -1.91 -7.12 9.94
CA GLU A 168 -2.00 -5.68 9.68
C GLU A 168 -3.44 -5.15 9.55
N LEU A 169 -4.43 -5.99 9.21
CA LEU A 169 -5.80 -5.54 8.96
C LEU A 169 -6.73 -5.80 10.14
N ASP A 170 -7.74 -4.94 10.28
CA ASP A 170 -8.81 -5.15 11.26
C ASP A 170 -9.86 -6.13 10.71
N LEU A 171 -9.78 -7.42 11.01
CA LEU A 171 -10.64 -8.42 10.39
C LEU A 171 -11.85 -8.82 11.25
N GLN A 172 -12.40 -7.89 12.04
CA GLN A 172 -13.50 -8.17 13.00
C GLN A 172 -14.79 -8.75 12.38
N TYR A 173 -15.08 -8.44 11.11
CA TYR A 173 -16.26 -8.98 10.41
C TYR A 173 -16.07 -10.47 10.02
N ILE A 174 -14.84 -10.96 10.08
CA ILE A 174 -14.47 -12.38 9.97
C ILE A 174 -14.54 -12.97 11.40
N ASP A 175 -15.74 -13.07 11.96
CA ASP A 175 -15.97 -13.59 13.31
C ASP A 175 -15.63 -15.09 13.36
N THR A 176 -14.64 -15.48 14.16
CA THR A 176 -14.23 -16.88 14.32
C THR A 176 -15.36 -17.79 14.81
N LEU A 177 -16.41 -17.23 15.40
CA LEU A 177 -17.59 -17.96 15.85
C LEU A 177 -18.72 -18.01 14.82
N SER A 178 -18.64 -17.25 13.72
CA SER A 178 -19.68 -17.26 12.69
C SER A 178 -19.76 -18.60 11.98
N ASN A 179 -20.98 -18.96 11.61
CA ASN A 179 -21.22 -20.17 10.83
C ASN A 179 -20.99 -19.88 9.34
N TRP A 180 -20.53 -20.88 8.61
CA TRP A 180 -20.58 -20.90 7.15
C TRP A 180 -21.80 -21.68 6.68
N TYR A 181 -22.44 -21.22 5.61
CA TYR A 181 -23.48 -21.98 4.92
C TYR A 181 -22.97 -22.41 3.54
N VAL A 182 -22.97 -23.71 3.28
CA VAL A 182 -22.55 -24.30 2.00
C VAL A 182 -23.77 -24.94 1.32
N PRO A 183 -24.16 -24.52 0.09
CA PRO A 183 -25.32 -25.06 -0.63
C PRO A 183 -25.02 -26.42 -1.30
N VAL A 184 -24.69 -27.42 -0.49
CA VAL A 184 -24.17 -28.74 -0.93
C VAL A 184 -25.00 -29.41 -2.02
N LYS A 185 -26.34 -29.43 -1.90
CA LYS A 185 -27.19 -30.13 -2.88
C LYS A 185 -27.23 -29.40 -4.23
N ASP A 186 -27.13 -28.09 -4.20
CA ASP A 186 -27.07 -27.27 -5.40
C ASP A 186 -25.70 -27.44 -6.07
N LEU A 187 -24.61 -27.36 -5.31
CA LEU A 187 -23.24 -27.57 -5.80
C LEU A 187 -23.06 -28.95 -6.43
N TYR A 188 -23.60 -30.00 -5.81
CA TYR A 188 -23.59 -31.36 -6.36
C TYR A 188 -24.23 -31.42 -7.75
N GLU A 189 -25.41 -30.84 -7.94
CA GLU A 189 -26.07 -30.84 -9.25
C GLU A 189 -25.36 -29.92 -10.25
N ILE A 190 -24.80 -28.78 -9.81
CA ILE A 190 -24.01 -27.89 -10.66
C ILE A 190 -22.77 -28.61 -11.22
N TYR A 191 -21.97 -29.27 -10.39
CA TYR A 191 -20.81 -30.03 -10.89
C TYR A 191 -21.22 -31.17 -11.81
N LYS A 192 -22.32 -31.84 -11.49
CA LYS A 192 -22.85 -32.88 -12.36
C LYS A 192 -23.22 -32.31 -13.72
N ILE A 193 -23.88 -31.15 -13.80
CA ILE A 193 -24.18 -30.47 -15.07
C ILE A 193 -22.88 -30.08 -15.78
N TYR A 194 -21.94 -29.44 -15.07
CA TYR A 194 -20.65 -28.99 -15.59
C TYR A 194 -19.86 -30.13 -16.27
N TYR A 195 -19.82 -31.31 -15.63
CA TYR A 195 -19.18 -32.51 -16.16
C TYR A 195 -20.11 -33.38 -17.02
N ASN A 196 -21.06 -32.77 -17.76
CA ASN A 196 -21.94 -33.45 -18.71
C ASN A 196 -22.77 -34.60 -18.10
N ASN A 197 -23.37 -34.36 -16.93
CA ASN A 197 -24.10 -35.31 -16.09
C ASN A 197 -23.26 -36.47 -15.55
N THR A 198 -21.93 -36.34 -15.55
CA THR A 198 -21.02 -37.28 -14.89
C THR A 198 -20.87 -36.91 -13.41
N VAL A 199 -21.07 -37.89 -12.52
CA VAL A 199 -20.88 -37.67 -11.09
C VAL A 199 -19.39 -37.75 -10.76
N ILE A 200 -18.74 -36.59 -10.65
CA ILE A 200 -17.33 -36.46 -10.23
C ILE A 200 -17.21 -36.26 -8.72
N LEU A 201 -18.08 -35.44 -8.13
CA LEU A 201 -18.13 -35.17 -6.70
C LEU A 201 -19.41 -35.74 -6.07
N GLN A 202 -19.31 -36.26 -4.85
CA GLN A 202 -20.44 -36.67 -4.01
C GLN A 202 -20.72 -35.61 -2.95
N GLU A 203 -21.95 -35.54 -2.44
CA GLU A 203 -22.33 -34.53 -1.42
C GLU A 203 -21.45 -34.59 -0.15
N ASP A 204 -21.06 -35.78 0.29
CA ASP A 204 -20.21 -35.98 1.47
C ASP A 204 -18.79 -35.43 1.25
N VAL A 205 -18.25 -35.55 0.03
CA VAL A 205 -16.95 -34.95 -0.34
C VAL A 205 -17.04 -33.42 -0.30
N ILE A 206 -18.12 -32.82 -0.81
CA ILE A 206 -18.32 -31.37 -0.75
C ILE A 206 -18.35 -30.90 0.71
N VAL A 207 -19.09 -31.59 1.57
CA VAL A 207 -19.16 -31.28 3.01
C VAL A 207 -17.81 -31.42 3.68
N GLU A 208 -17.09 -32.51 3.43
CA GLU A 208 -15.80 -32.77 4.06
C GLU A 208 -14.76 -31.71 3.68
N CYS A 209 -14.63 -31.41 2.39
CA CYS A 209 -13.59 -30.52 1.90
C CYS A 209 -13.89 -29.06 2.26
N THR A 210 -15.15 -28.63 2.23
CA THR A 210 -15.53 -27.30 2.76
C THR A 210 -15.42 -27.18 4.27
N ALA A 211 -15.59 -28.28 5.03
CA ALA A 211 -15.31 -28.30 6.46
C ALA A 211 -13.80 -28.15 6.77
N ILE A 212 -12.92 -28.73 5.93
CA ILE A 212 -11.47 -28.52 6.03
C ILE A 212 -11.13 -27.05 5.76
N LEU A 213 -11.70 -26.45 4.72
CA LEU A 213 -11.51 -25.03 4.41
C LEU A 213 -11.98 -24.12 5.56
N PHE A 214 -13.13 -24.42 6.16
CA PHE A 214 -13.62 -23.72 7.36
C PHE A 214 -12.65 -23.86 8.55
N LEU A 215 -12.07 -25.05 8.73
CA LEU A 215 -11.11 -25.32 9.79
C LEU A 215 -9.78 -24.58 9.55
N ALA A 216 -9.31 -24.52 8.31
CA ALA A 216 -8.13 -23.77 7.91
C ALA A 216 -8.30 -22.30 8.29
N ARG A 217 -9.42 -21.66 7.92
CA ARG A 217 -9.79 -20.29 8.35
C ARG A 217 -9.77 -20.09 9.86
N LEU A 218 -10.20 -21.08 10.65
CA LEU A 218 -10.09 -21.01 12.11
C LEU A 218 -8.63 -21.06 12.57
N GLY A 219 -7.80 -21.89 11.94
CA GLY A 219 -6.36 -21.92 12.18
C GLY A 219 -5.68 -20.58 11.90
N GLU A 220 -6.04 -19.93 10.79
CA GLU A 220 -5.48 -18.65 10.34
C GLU A 220 -5.58 -17.57 11.41
N LYS A 221 -6.81 -17.29 11.83
CA LYS A 221 -7.16 -16.31 12.86
C LYS A 221 -6.44 -16.47 14.20
N LEU A 222 -5.97 -17.69 14.49
CA LEU A 222 -5.45 -18.04 15.81
C LEU A 222 -3.91 -18.13 15.85
N ALA A 223 -3.29 -18.33 14.68
CA ALA A 223 -1.87 -18.68 14.60
C ALA A 223 -1.06 -17.88 13.56
N LEU A 224 -1.65 -17.44 12.45
CA LEU A 224 -0.86 -16.94 11.32
C LEU A 224 -0.16 -15.62 11.57
N SER A 225 -0.72 -14.70 12.35
CA SER A 225 -0.04 -13.44 12.69
C SER A 225 1.31 -13.64 13.39
N LYS A 226 1.58 -14.83 13.97
CA LYS A 226 2.88 -15.20 14.55
C LYS A 226 3.93 -15.53 13.49
N LEU A 227 3.53 -15.87 12.27
CA LEU A 227 4.41 -16.18 11.15
C LEU A 227 4.81 -14.93 10.36
N TYR A 228 4.23 -13.76 10.68
CA TYR A 228 4.55 -12.51 9.98
C TYR A 228 6.05 -12.27 9.84
N MET A 229 6.82 -12.47 10.91
CA MET A 229 8.28 -12.28 10.88
C MET A 229 8.98 -13.10 9.79
N ASP A 230 8.54 -14.35 9.61
CA ASP A 230 9.12 -15.28 8.64
C ASP A 230 8.78 -14.83 7.21
N TYR A 231 7.52 -14.49 6.95
CA TYR A 231 7.06 -14.08 5.61
C TYR A 231 7.52 -12.66 5.22
N SER A 232 7.43 -11.70 6.15
CA SER A 232 7.81 -10.30 5.88
C SER A 232 9.29 -10.15 5.56
N SER A 233 10.15 -11.01 6.11
CA SER A 233 11.60 -11.02 5.81
C SER A 233 11.93 -11.60 4.42
N LYS A 234 11.05 -12.43 3.85
CA LYS A 234 11.25 -13.02 2.51
C LYS A 234 10.90 -12.03 1.40
N SER A 235 9.95 -11.13 1.64
CA SER A 235 9.52 -10.15 0.65
C SER A 235 9.12 -8.80 1.28
N PRO A 236 10.02 -7.79 1.24
CA PRO A 236 9.65 -6.41 1.54
C PRO A 236 8.58 -5.86 0.59
N PHE A 237 8.60 -6.28 -0.69
CA PHE A 237 7.57 -5.92 -1.67
C PHE A 237 6.18 -6.26 -1.14
N MET A 238 6.00 -7.46 -0.57
CA MET A 238 4.73 -7.86 -0.01
C MET A 238 4.28 -6.91 1.12
N VAL A 239 5.15 -6.61 2.09
CA VAL A 239 4.82 -5.70 3.22
C VAL A 239 4.41 -4.30 2.74
N GLU A 240 5.08 -3.78 1.73
CA GLU A 240 4.88 -2.41 1.26
C GLU A 240 3.70 -2.30 0.29
N GLU A 241 3.52 -3.29 -0.59
CA GLU A 241 2.65 -3.20 -1.76
C GLU A 241 1.36 -4.05 -1.67
N PHE A 242 1.22 -4.93 -0.66
CA PHE A 242 0.07 -5.85 -0.53
C PHE A 242 -1.29 -5.21 -0.76
N GLU A 243 -1.53 -4.03 -0.18
CA GLU A 243 -2.82 -3.37 -0.38
C GLU A 243 -2.90 -2.50 -1.64
N SER A 244 -1.82 -1.78 -1.98
CA SER A 244 -1.85 -0.67 -2.94
C SER A 244 -1.25 -0.96 -4.30
N TYR A 245 -0.59 -2.12 -4.50
CA TYR A 245 -0.04 -2.48 -5.79
C TYR A 245 -1.10 -2.35 -6.88
N PHE A 246 -0.74 -1.72 -7.99
CA PHE A 246 -1.75 -1.22 -8.92
C PHE A 246 -2.56 -2.32 -9.61
N LEU A 247 -1.99 -3.51 -9.78
CA LEU A 247 -2.61 -4.66 -10.43
C LEU A 247 -2.42 -5.91 -9.57
N GLY A 248 -3.47 -6.30 -8.85
CA GLY A 248 -3.42 -7.43 -7.91
C GLY A 248 -3.09 -7.07 -6.45
N GLY A 249 -3.00 -5.79 -6.08
CA GLY A 249 -3.11 -5.40 -4.68
C GLY A 249 -4.56 -5.54 -4.17
N VAL A 250 -4.77 -5.65 -2.85
CA VAL A 250 -6.10 -5.85 -2.24
C VAL A 250 -7.13 -4.81 -2.72
N ASP A 251 -6.72 -3.54 -2.87
CA ASP A 251 -7.60 -2.47 -3.37
C ASP A 251 -8.03 -2.65 -4.83
N ASP A 252 -7.14 -3.16 -5.67
CA ASP A 252 -7.42 -3.43 -7.09
C ASP A 252 -8.30 -4.67 -7.23
N MET A 253 -7.97 -5.76 -6.52
CA MET A 253 -8.79 -6.99 -6.48
C MET A 253 -10.21 -6.74 -5.99
N ALA A 254 -10.37 -5.88 -4.97
CA ALA A 254 -11.70 -5.50 -4.47
C ALA A 254 -12.49 -4.70 -5.51
N SER A 255 -11.82 -3.83 -6.27
CA SER A 255 -12.45 -3.09 -7.37
C SER A 255 -12.88 -4.00 -8.51
N TRP A 256 -12.03 -4.97 -8.90
CA TRP A 256 -12.38 -5.98 -9.90
C TRP A 256 -13.54 -6.89 -9.47
N SER A 257 -13.59 -7.26 -8.20
CA SER A 257 -14.70 -8.05 -7.62
C SER A 257 -16.05 -7.35 -7.80
N GLN A 258 -16.12 -6.03 -7.54
CA GLN A 258 -17.34 -5.25 -7.75
C GLN A 258 -17.76 -5.23 -9.22
N ARG A 259 -16.80 -5.05 -10.14
CA ARG A 259 -17.07 -5.05 -11.59
C ARG A 259 -17.68 -6.38 -12.01
N LEU A 260 -17.04 -7.50 -11.64
CA LEU A 260 -17.52 -8.83 -11.99
C LEU A 260 -18.88 -9.16 -11.36
N TRP A 261 -19.20 -8.65 -10.15
CA TRP A 261 -20.54 -8.82 -9.59
C TRP A 261 -21.63 -8.18 -10.44
N HIS A 262 -21.40 -7.00 -11.01
CA HIS A 262 -22.37 -6.39 -11.92
C HIS A 262 -22.62 -7.26 -13.15
N ASP A 263 -21.56 -7.78 -13.77
CA ASP A 263 -21.68 -8.66 -14.94
C ASP A 263 -22.33 -10.01 -14.58
N THR A 264 -21.97 -10.57 -13.41
CA THR A 264 -22.60 -11.78 -12.85
C THR A 264 -24.11 -11.58 -12.62
N ILE A 265 -24.51 -10.42 -12.11
CA ILE A 265 -25.91 -10.06 -11.89
C ILE A 265 -26.63 -9.85 -13.22
N ASP A 266 -26.01 -9.21 -14.21
CA ASP A 266 -26.60 -9.05 -15.53
C ASP A 266 -26.86 -10.41 -16.20
N MET A 267 -25.94 -11.38 -16.05
CA MET A 267 -26.15 -12.77 -16.48
C MET A 267 -27.25 -13.49 -15.68
N LEU A 268 -27.30 -13.29 -14.35
CA LEU A 268 -28.34 -13.86 -13.49
C LEU A 268 -29.74 -13.36 -13.83
N GLU A 269 -29.89 -12.10 -14.23
CA GLU A 269 -31.17 -11.45 -14.54
C GLU A 269 -31.61 -11.70 -15.97
N ASN A 270 -30.69 -11.63 -16.94
CA ASN A 270 -31.04 -11.62 -18.36
C ASN A 270 -30.58 -12.86 -19.14
N GLY A 271 -29.78 -13.73 -18.53
CA GLY A 271 -29.16 -14.89 -19.16
C GLY A 271 -27.74 -14.60 -19.61
N THR A 272 -26.95 -15.66 -19.83
CA THR A 272 -25.52 -15.56 -20.11
C THR A 272 -25.21 -15.01 -21.51
N ASP A 273 -26.15 -15.14 -22.45
CA ASP A 273 -25.99 -14.72 -23.85
C ASP A 273 -25.95 -13.18 -24.05
N VAL A 274 -26.23 -12.41 -22.99
CA VAL A 274 -26.17 -10.93 -23.04
C VAL A 274 -24.76 -10.38 -22.82
N CYS A 275 -23.79 -11.25 -22.54
CA CYS A 275 -22.42 -10.90 -22.22
C CYS A 275 -21.45 -11.65 -23.15
N ASP A 276 -20.28 -11.06 -23.38
CA ASP A 276 -19.12 -11.83 -23.82
C ASP A 276 -18.49 -12.50 -22.60
N VAL A 277 -18.32 -13.82 -22.64
CA VAL A 277 -17.86 -14.63 -21.51
C VAL A 277 -16.63 -15.46 -21.90
N PRO A 278 -15.43 -14.83 -22.00
CA PRO A 278 -14.18 -15.55 -22.17
C PRO A 278 -13.90 -16.49 -20.99
N ASN A 279 -13.00 -17.46 -21.15
CA ASN A 279 -12.66 -18.40 -20.08
C ASN A 279 -12.17 -17.68 -18.81
N ASN A 280 -11.39 -16.62 -18.99
CA ASN A 280 -10.86 -15.82 -17.90
C ASN A 280 -11.91 -14.78 -17.43
N PRO A 281 -12.32 -14.83 -16.15
CA PRO A 281 -13.42 -14.03 -15.61
C PRO A 281 -13.15 -12.51 -15.66
N ILE A 282 -11.90 -12.07 -15.66
CA ILE A 282 -11.57 -10.63 -15.69
C ILE A 282 -11.98 -9.94 -17.00
N TYR A 283 -12.14 -10.73 -18.08
CA TYR A 283 -12.54 -10.24 -19.41
C TYR A 283 -14.03 -10.38 -19.69
N ILE A 284 -14.83 -10.87 -18.73
CA ILE A 284 -16.28 -10.91 -18.87
C ILE A 284 -16.79 -9.48 -19.01
N ASN A 285 -17.67 -9.24 -19.99
CA ASN A 285 -18.20 -7.91 -20.25
C ASN A 285 -19.64 -7.98 -20.73
N CYS A 286 -20.56 -7.42 -19.96
CA CYS A 286 -21.97 -7.29 -20.32
C CYS A 286 -22.25 -5.90 -20.88
N SER A 287 -23.07 -5.81 -21.95
CA SER A 287 -23.50 -4.52 -22.50
C SER A 287 -24.44 -3.83 -21.50
N ARG A 288 -23.89 -2.95 -20.64
CA ARG A 288 -24.60 -2.30 -19.53
C ARG A 288 -25.90 -1.60 -19.99
N ILE A 289 -27.05 -2.18 -19.64
CA ILE A 289 -28.32 -1.45 -19.61
C ILE A 289 -28.29 -0.61 -18.33
N THR A 290 -28.09 0.70 -18.46
CA THR A 290 -27.93 1.66 -17.36
C THR A 290 -29.03 1.51 -16.28
N ALA A 291 -28.69 0.98 -15.11
CA ALA A 291 -29.57 0.97 -13.94
C ALA A 291 -29.53 2.35 -13.25
N SER A 292 -30.73 2.90 -12.99
CA SER A 292 -30.93 4.20 -12.34
C SER A 292 -30.61 4.14 -10.85
N THR A 293 -29.69 4.99 -10.39
CA THR A 293 -29.39 5.19 -8.97
C THR A 293 -30.38 6.19 -8.35
N LYS A 294 -31.19 5.75 -7.37
CA LYS A 294 -31.99 6.65 -6.50
C LYS A 294 -31.46 6.63 -5.06
N PRO A 295 -31.12 7.76 -4.44
CA PRO A 295 -30.56 7.77 -3.09
C PRO A 295 -31.60 7.41 -2.01
N LEU A 296 -31.18 6.66 -0.99
CA LEU A 296 -31.93 6.38 0.25
C LEU A 296 -31.20 7.00 1.46
N PRO A 297 -31.90 7.34 2.56
CA PRO A 297 -31.36 8.12 3.66
C PRO A 297 -30.48 7.28 4.63
N PRO A 298 -29.59 7.94 5.41
CA PRO A 298 -28.56 7.28 6.19
C PRO A 298 -29.12 6.58 7.45
N GLY A 299 -28.79 5.29 7.60
CA GLY A 299 -29.02 4.52 8.82
C GLY A 299 -27.83 4.63 9.79
N ARG A 300 -28.09 5.06 11.04
CA ARG A 300 -27.11 5.13 12.13
C ARG A 300 -27.12 3.86 13.00
N ARG A 301 -25.94 3.26 13.22
CA ARG A 301 -25.20 3.18 14.51
C ARG A 301 -24.15 2.06 14.44
N LYS A 302 -22.88 2.44 14.67
CA LYS A 302 -21.77 1.52 14.94
C LYS A 302 -21.76 1.11 16.41
N THR A 303 -21.57 -0.18 16.68
CA THR A 303 -21.14 -0.69 17.99
C THR A 303 -19.62 -0.90 17.95
N PRO A 304 -18.86 -0.35 18.91
CA PRO A 304 -17.41 -0.57 18.96
C PRO A 304 -17.11 -1.86 19.73
N LEU A 305 -16.44 -2.83 19.10
CA LEU A 305 -15.99 -4.05 19.80
C LEU A 305 -14.62 -4.51 19.29
N GLN A 306 -13.61 -4.29 20.13
CA GLN A 306 -12.20 -4.62 19.92
C GLN A 306 -11.92 -6.12 19.75
N GLY A 307 -10.97 -6.42 18.87
CA GLY A 307 -10.51 -7.75 18.45
C GLY A 307 -9.77 -8.54 19.52
N LEU A 308 -9.62 -9.83 19.28
CA LEU A 308 -8.97 -10.78 20.18
C LEU A 308 -7.53 -11.10 19.73
N ARG A 309 -6.54 -11.04 20.63
CA ARG A 309 -5.18 -11.54 20.45
C ARG A 309 -4.63 -12.26 21.68
N SER A 310 -4.72 -13.60 21.74
CA SER A 310 -3.98 -14.37 22.76
C SER A 310 -3.20 -15.54 22.16
N LYS A 311 -2.08 -15.90 22.79
CA LYS A 311 -1.26 -17.06 22.42
C LYS A 311 -2.01 -18.35 22.77
N ILE A 312 -2.58 -18.98 21.75
CA ILE A 312 -3.18 -20.31 21.83
C ILE A 312 -2.13 -21.36 21.49
N ASN A 313 -2.16 -22.46 22.24
CA ASN A 313 -1.44 -23.68 21.92
C ASN A 313 -2.39 -24.58 21.10
N LEU A 314 -2.24 -24.56 19.77
CA LEU A 314 -3.08 -25.31 18.82
C LEU A 314 -2.32 -26.52 18.28
N HIS A 315 -2.03 -27.48 19.16
CA HIS A 315 -1.73 -28.82 18.66
C HIS A 315 -3.04 -29.45 18.17
N GLY A 316 -3.19 -29.60 16.84
CA GLY A 316 -4.11 -30.54 16.21
C GLY A 316 -5.59 -30.15 16.24
N LEU A 317 -5.97 -29.13 15.45
CA LEU A 317 -7.36 -29.02 15.00
C LEU A 317 -7.66 -30.19 14.05
N ASP A 318 -8.75 -30.90 14.27
CA ASP A 318 -9.18 -32.02 13.43
C ASP A 318 -10.66 -31.92 13.02
N LYS A 319 -11.15 -32.85 12.21
CA LYS A 319 -12.52 -32.83 11.68
C LYS A 319 -13.62 -32.77 12.77
N GLN A 320 -13.34 -33.22 13.99
CA GLN A 320 -14.25 -33.18 15.14
C GLN A 320 -14.44 -31.76 15.69
N ASP A 321 -13.55 -30.83 15.34
CA ASP A 321 -13.62 -29.42 15.72
C ASP A 321 -14.60 -28.61 14.85
N VAL A 322 -15.18 -29.24 13.81
CA VAL A 322 -16.24 -28.66 12.99
C VAL A 322 -17.56 -29.39 13.24
N LYS A 323 -18.56 -28.64 13.69
CA LYS A 323 -19.94 -29.10 13.81
C LYS A 323 -20.69 -28.84 12.52
N VAL A 324 -21.00 -29.91 11.80
CA VAL A 324 -21.83 -29.89 10.58
C VAL A 324 -23.30 -30.06 10.94
N THR A 325 -24.12 -29.08 10.61
CA THR A 325 -25.58 -29.11 10.84
C THR A 325 -26.32 -29.11 9.50
N PRO A 326 -27.03 -30.20 9.15
CA PRO A 326 -27.79 -30.25 7.90
C PRO A 326 -28.89 -29.19 7.82
N SER A 327 -29.19 -28.74 6.60
CA SER A 327 -30.33 -27.89 6.27
C SER A 327 -31.10 -28.47 5.07
N THR A 328 -32.10 -27.75 4.57
CA THR A 328 -32.94 -28.21 3.45
C THR A 328 -32.12 -28.45 2.17
N ARG A 329 -31.23 -27.51 1.82
CA ARG A 329 -30.44 -27.52 0.57
C ARG A 329 -28.92 -27.55 0.78
N GLY A 330 -28.44 -27.34 2.00
CA GLY A 330 -27.01 -27.29 2.29
C GLY A 330 -26.66 -27.73 3.71
N VAL A 331 -25.50 -27.30 4.19
CA VAL A 331 -25.06 -27.52 5.58
C VAL A 331 -24.58 -26.21 6.20
N TYR A 332 -24.75 -26.10 7.52
CA TYR A 332 -24.05 -25.10 8.32
C TYR A 332 -22.80 -25.72 8.93
N LEU A 333 -21.66 -25.08 8.72
CA LEU A 333 -20.40 -25.39 9.36
C LEU A 333 -20.21 -24.39 10.50
N SER A 334 -19.87 -24.88 11.68
CA SER A 334 -19.65 -24.03 12.85
C SER A 334 -18.56 -24.64 13.73
N PRO A 335 -17.85 -23.85 14.55
CA PRO A 335 -16.87 -24.43 15.47
C PRO A 335 -17.59 -25.35 16.46
N ALA A 336 -16.95 -26.47 16.82
CA ALA A 336 -17.43 -27.36 17.87
C ALA A 336 -17.56 -26.62 19.20
N ASP A 337 -18.45 -27.10 20.08
CA ASP A 337 -18.77 -26.40 21.33
C ASP A 337 -17.52 -26.24 22.23
N SER A 338 -16.62 -27.22 22.24
CA SER A 338 -15.31 -27.15 22.90
C SER A 338 -14.41 -26.02 22.38
N VAL A 339 -14.36 -25.82 21.06
CA VAL A 339 -13.58 -24.76 20.41
C VAL A 339 -14.21 -23.40 20.69
N LYS A 340 -15.54 -23.29 20.67
CA LYS A 340 -16.25 -22.05 21.01
C LYS A 340 -15.94 -21.57 22.43
N GLU A 341 -15.96 -22.48 23.41
CA GLU A 341 -15.63 -22.15 24.80
C GLU A 341 -14.18 -21.66 24.96
N GLN A 342 -13.23 -22.28 24.25
CA GLN A 342 -11.83 -21.85 24.24
C GLN A 342 -11.70 -20.44 23.65
N LEU A 343 -12.29 -20.21 22.47
CA LEU A 343 -12.26 -18.92 21.77
C LEU A 343 -12.87 -17.78 22.59
N GLN A 344 -13.97 -18.05 23.30
CA GLN A 344 -14.61 -17.07 24.20
C GLN A 344 -13.70 -16.73 25.38
N THR A 345 -13.08 -17.73 26.01
CA THR A 345 -12.15 -17.52 27.13
C THR A 345 -10.93 -16.69 26.70
N ILE A 346 -10.42 -16.95 25.50
CA ILE A 346 -9.36 -16.17 24.88
C ILE A 346 -9.83 -14.73 24.71
N SER A 347 -11.07 -14.50 24.30
CA SER A 347 -11.63 -13.16 24.11
C SER A 347 -11.54 -12.26 25.32
N GLU A 348 -11.95 -12.83 26.44
CA GLU A 348 -12.05 -12.10 27.69
C GLU A 348 -10.67 -11.70 28.20
N ARG A 349 -9.67 -12.60 28.07
CA ARG A 349 -8.28 -12.34 28.47
C ARG A 349 -7.63 -11.22 27.63
N VAL A 350 -7.96 -11.15 26.34
CA VAL A 350 -7.42 -10.10 25.46
C VAL A 350 -7.98 -8.75 25.85
N ARG A 351 -9.29 -8.66 25.99
CA ARG A 351 -9.97 -7.42 26.40
C ARG A 351 -9.43 -6.89 27.73
N GLU A 352 -9.06 -7.79 28.64
CA GLU A 352 -8.41 -7.42 29.90
C GLU A 352 -6.99 -6.87 29.69
N LYS A 353 -6.19 -7.49 28.81
CA LYS A 353 -4.83 -7.03 28.48
C LYS A 353 -4.82 -5.69 27.73
N GLU A 354 -5.70 -5.50 26.76
CA GLU A 354 -5.86 -4.24 26.01
C GLU A 354 -6.24 -3.07 26.92
N ARG A 355 -7.16 -3.30 27.87
CA ARG A 355 -7.51 -2.29 28.89
C ARG A 355 -6.30 -1.88 29.73
N LYS A 356 -5.41 -2.83 30.02
CA LYS A 356 -4.20 -2.59 30.81
C LYS A 356 -3.14 -1.82 30.01
N ILE A 357 -2.96 -2.12 28.72
CA ILE A 357 -2.04 -1.40 27.82
C ILE A 357 -2.52 0.05 27.62
N LYS A 358 -3.82 0.27 27.36
CA LYS A 358 -4.41 1.62 27.27
C LYS A 358 -4.24 2.46 28.54
N SER A 359 -4.04 1.82 29.70
CA SER A 359 -3.79 2.51 30.97
C SER A 359 -2.32 2.90 31.21
N LEU A 360 -1.39 2.44 30.36
CA LEU A 360 0.06 2.65 30.48
C LEU A 360 0.63 3.67 29.48
N SER A 361 -0.17 4.17 28.53
CA SER A 361 0.21 5.23 27.59
C SER A 361 0.61 6.51 28.34
N GLY A 362 1.87 6.92 28.16
CA GLY A 362 2.51 8.05 28.80
C GLY A 362 2.18 9.39 28.15
N LYS A 363 2.90 10.45 28.54
CA LYS A 363 2.71 11.83 28.07
C LYS A 363 3.19 12.00 26.62
N ASP A 364 2.41 11.56 25.65
CA ASP A 364 2.69 11.89 24.24
C ASP A 364 2.36 13.36 23.96
N GLU A 365 3.18 14.00 23.12
CA GLU A 365 2.85 15.31 22.55
C GLU A 365 1.53 15.20 21.80
N ARG A 366 0.57 16.06 22.15
CA ARG A 366 -0.75 16.03 21.54
C ARG A 366 -0.73 16.89 20.28
N PRO A 367 -1.35 16.41 19.18
CA PRO A 367 -1.50 17.24 17.99
C PRO A 367 -2.32 18.49 18.33
N THR A 368 -1.91 19.61 17.75
CA THR A 368 -2.62 20.89 17.80
C THR A 368 -3.93 20.80 17.01
N SER A 369 -3.88 20.14 15.85
CA SER A 369 -5.04 19.88 15.00
C SER A 369 -4.98 18.48 14.37
N THR A 370 -6.13 17.85 14.11
CA THR A 370 -6.24 16.62 13.32
C THR A 370 -7.31 16.71 12.24
N PHE A 371 -7.04 16.11 11.09
CA PHE A 371 -7.94 16.08 9.94
C PHE A 371 -8.31 14.64 9.57
N HIS A 372 -9.61 14.39 9.42
CA HIS A 372 -10.16 13.08 9.07
C HIS A 372 -11.30 13.22 8.05
N VAL A 373 -11.76 12.08 7.52
CA VAL A 373 -12.87 11.97 6.55
C VAL A 373 -13.83 10.85 6.94
N GLY A 374 -15.06 10.92 6.44
CA GLY A 374 -16.15 9.99 6.75
C GLY A 374 -16.27 8.78 5.81
N ASP A 375 -15.30 8.57 4.91
CA ASP A 375 -15.32 7.49 3.92
C ASP A 375 -14.27 6.42 4.26
N PRO A 376 -14.68 5.15 4.50
CA PRO A 376 -13.75 4.05 4.74
C PRO A 376 -12.78 3.87 3.58
N TYR A 377 -11.53 3.46 3.82
CA TYR A 377 -10.51 3.22 2.78
C TYR A 377 -10.14 4.47 1.96
N ALA A 378 -10.53 5.68 2.37
CA ALA A 378 -10.23 6.91 1.64
C ALA A 378 -8.73 7.24 1.55
N ARG A 379 -7.93 6.77 2.54
CA ARG A 379 -6.49 7.00 2.66
C ARG A 379 -6.10 8.49 2.65
N LEU A 380 -6.79 9.30 3.43
CA LEU A 380 -6.44 10.70 3.62
C LEU A 380 -4.97 10.85 4.04
N GLY A 381 -4.25 11.76 3.39
CA GLY A 381 -2.83 12.01 3.66
C GLY A 381 -1.89 11.03 2.98
N GLN A 382 -2.37 10.24 2.01
CA GLN A 382 -1.52 9.47 1.09
C GLN A 382 -0.53 10.38 0.36
N SER A 383 -0.97 11.58 0.00
CA SER A 383 -0.15 12.67 -0.54
C SER A 383 -0.48 13.97 0.17
N MET A 384 0.54 14.82 0.31
CA MET A 384 0.43 16.13 0.96
C MET A 384 1.37 17.10 0.28
N THR A 385 0.90 18.32 0.03
CA THR A 385 1.76 19.42 -0.40
C THR A 385 1.26 20.74 0.18
N LYS A 386 2.06 21.78 0.02
CA LYS A 386 1.73 23.14 0.46
C LYS A 386 1.85 24.11 -0.70
N SER A 387 1.06 25.16 -0.65
CA SER A 387 1.06 26.22 -1.66
C SER A 387 1.13 27.58 -0.97
N GLU A 388 1.97 28.49 -1.45
CA GLU A 388 1.96 29.85 -0.92
C GLU A 388 0.73 30.60 -1.42
N HIS A 389 -0.04 31.16 -0.49
CA HIS A 389 -1.19 31.95 -0.87
C HIS A 389 -0.76 33.36 -1.31
N TYR A 390 -1.10 33.74 -2.54
CA TYR A 390 -0.62 34.96 -3.18
C TYR A 390 -0.73 36.20 -2.28
N GLY A 391 0.41 36.85 -2.04
CA GLY A 391 0.49 38.11 -1.29
C GLY A 391 0.34 37.97 0.23
N THR A 392 0.35 36.76 0.78
CA THR A 392 0.31 36.51 2.24
C THR A 392 1.56 35.77 2.71
N LYS A 393 1.80 35.72 4.03
CA LYS A 393 2.85 34.88 4.64
C LYS A 393 2.34 33.48 5.05
N THR A 394 1.11 33.15 4.68
CA THR A 394 0.47 31.89 5.06
C THR A 394 0.48 30.91 3.88
N GLU A 395 0.69 29.64 4.20
CA GLU A 395 0.64 28.53 3.24
C GLU A 395 -0.73 27.85 3.33
N ASP A 396 -1.25 27.41 2.18
CA ASP A 396 -2.40 26.53 2.07
C ASP A 396 -1.91 25.07 2.08
N LEU A 397 -2.66 24.18 2.73
CA LEU A 397 -2.35 22.75 2.81
C LEU A 397 -3.25 21.97 1.86
N ILE A 398 -2.66 21.09 1.05
CA ILE A 398 -3.37 20.28 0.06
C ILE A 398 -3.16 18.80 0.39
N LEU A 399 -4.24 18.04 0.52
CA LEU A 399 -4.25 16.65 0.99
C LEU A 399 -4.96 15.74 -0.01
N GLY A 400 -4.30 14.66 -0.42
CA GLY A 400 -4.90 13.62 -1.26
C GLY A 400 -5.54 12.49 -0.45
N ALA A 401 -6.65 11.96 -0.98
CA ALA A 401 -7.37 10.80 -0.49
C ALA A 401 -7.77 9.91 -1.69
N PRO A 402 -6.81 9.21 -2.33
CA PRO A 402 -7.04 8.49 -3.57
C PRO A 402 -7.99 7.30 -3.46
N GLY A 403 -8.14 6.75 -2.26
CA GLY A 403 -9.07 5.65 -2.02
C GLY A 403 -10.53 6.11 -1.87
N TYR A 404 -10.78 7.43 -1.80
CA TYR A 404 -12.11 7.99 -1.60
C TYR A 404 -13.08 7.46 -2.67
N GLY A 405 -14.25 7.01 -2.23
CA GLY A 405 -15.31 6.53 -3.10
C GLY A 405 -16.70 6.96 -2.66
N LYS A 406 -17.69 6.48 -3.39
CA LYS A 406 -19.10 6.51 -2.98
C LYS A 406 -19.77 5.25 -3.51
N GLU A 407 -20.93 4.90 -2.97
CA GLU A 407 -21.67 3.74 -3.44
C GLU A 407 -21.95 3.81 -4.96
N GLY A 408 -21.50 2.79 -5.69
CA GLY A 408 -21.55 2.68 -7.14
C GLY A 408 -20.40 3.37 -7.89
N GLN A 409 -19.47 4.02 -7.18
CA GLN A 409 -18.26 4.64 -7.74
C GLN A 409 -17.10 4.49 -6.74
N ALA A 410 -16.50 3.30 -6.69
CA ALA A 410 -15.35 3.00 -5.84
C ALA A 410 -14.10 3.77 -6.26
N GLN A 411 -13.27 4.18 -5.29
CA GLN A 411 -11.90 4.67 -5.50
C GLN A 411 -11.78 5.72 -6.63
N THR A 412 -12.74 6.63 -6.72
CA THR A 412 -12.64 7.76 -7.65
C THR A 412 -11.50 8.69 -7.25
N GLY A 413 -11.26 8.80 -5.94
CA GLY A 413 -10.27 9.67 -5.34
C GLY A 413 -10.75 11.10 -5.15
N ARG A 414 -10.04 11.84 -4.28
CA ARG A 414 -10.39 13.21 -3.86
C ARG A 414 -9.15 13.97 -3.38
N VAL A 415 -9.19 15.30 -3.53
CA VAL A 415 -8.21 16.23 -2.95
C VAL A 415 -8.93 17.30 -2.13
N TYR A 416 -8.37 17.63 -0.97
CA TYR A 416 -8.85 18.68 -0.07
C TYR A 416 -7.83 19.82 -0.03
N VAL A 417 -8.30 21.07 -0.09
CA VAL A 417 -7.47 22.27 0.11
C VAL A 417 -7.96 22.99 1.36
N ILE A 418 -7.01 23.34 2.22
CA ILE A 418 -7.22 24.01 3.49
C ILE A 418 -6.44 25.31 3.43
N TYR A 419 -7.14 26.44 3.49
CA TYR A 419 -6.49 27.74 3.42
C TYR A 419 -5.79 28.06 4.74
N GLY A 420 -4.54 28.53 4.66
CA GLY A 420 -3.76 28.92 5.85
C GLY A 420 -4.41 30.03 6.67
N THR A 421 -5.30 30.81 6.06
CA THR A 421 -6.06 31.88 6.72
C THR A 421 -7.27 31.36 7.53
N ASN A 422 -7.65 30.10 7.37
CA ASN A 422 -8.81 29.52 8.04
C ASN A 422 -8.48 29.15 9.49
N GLN A 423 -8.74 30.08 10.41
CA GLN A 423 -8.45 29.90 11.84
C GLN A 423 -9.23 28.77 12.52
N VAL A 424 -10.36 28.33 11.93
CA VAL A 424 -11.17 27.24 12.52
C VAL A 424 -10.39 25.93 12.48
N LEU A 425 -9.71 25.65 11.36
CA LEU A 425 -9.00 24.40 11.10
C LEU A 425 -7.62 24.30 11.78
N GLN A 426 -7.22 25.35 12.49
CA GLN A 426 -5.91 25.45 13.13
C GLN A 426 -5.85 24.76 14.50
N ASN A 427 -6.99 24.42 15.11
CA ASN A 427 -7.05 23.74 16.41
C ASN A 427 -8.26 22.82 16.53
N GLY A 428 -8.04 21.59 16.99
CA GLY A 428 -9.11 20.62 17.26
C GLY A 428 -9.08 19.43 16.30
N SER A 429 -10.24 18.82 16.06
CA SER A 429 -10.37 17.69 15.14
C SER A 429 -11.46 18.02 14.13
N HIS A 430 -11.15 17.89 12.84
CA HIS A 430 -11.99 18.40 11.76
C HIS A 430 -12.31 17.35 10.72
N ASP A 431 -13.57 17.34 10.29
CA ASP A 431 -14.06 16.50 9.21
C ASP A 431 -13.95 17.27 7.89
N LEU A 432 -12.99 16.89 7.06
CA LEU A 432 -12.71 17.60 5.81
C LEU A 432 -13.83 17.48 4.77
N ASP A 433 -14.69 16.47 4.87
CA ASP A 433 -15.89 16.37 4.01
C ASP A 433 -16.87 17.54 4.24
N LYS A 434 -16.75 18.22 5.38
CA LYS A 434 -17.63 19.32 5.79
C LYS A 434 -16.93 20.67 5.87
N GLU A 435 -15.65 20.66 6.25
CA GLU A 435 -14.95 21.87 6.69
C GLU A 435 -13.84 22.33 5.73
N ALA A 436 -13.41 21.51 4.76
CA ALA A 436 -12.38 21.93 3.79
C ALA A 436 -12.84 23.11 2.92
N ASP A 437 -11.91 23.99 2.58
CA ASP A 437 -12.21 25.20 1.80
C ASP A 437 -12.47 24.86 0.31
N VAL A 438 -11.73 23.90 -0.24
CA VAL A 438 -11.96 23.36 -1.60
C VAL A 438 -11.90 21.84 -1.57
N ILE A 439 -12.79 21.20 -2.33
CA ILE A 439 -12.81 19.76 -2.56
C ILE A 439 -12.79 19.50 -4.08
N LEU A 440 -11.74 18.86 -4.57
CA LEU A 440 -11.64 18.38 -5.95
C LEU A 440 -11.97 16.88 -5.98
N GLN A 441 -12.86 16.47 -6.88
CA GLN A 441 -13.32 15.08 -6.98
C GLN A 441 -12.78 14.44 -8.25
N GLY A 442 -12.39 13.16 -8.16
CA GLY A 442 -12.01 12.36 -9.32
C GLY A 442 -13.19 12.05 -10.26
N PHE A 443 -12.86 11.59 -11.47
CA PHE A 443 -13.81 11.49 -12.57
C PHE A 443 -14.42 10.10 -12.73
N ASN A 444 -13.62 9.03 -12.74
CA ASN A 444 -14.11 7.67 -12.92
C ASN A 444 -13.73 6.73 -11.77
N GLU A 445 -14.47 5.63 -11.69
CA GLU A 445 -14.28 4.56 -10.72
C GLU A 445 -12.92 3.87 -10.91
N GLY A 446 -12.14 3.80 -9.85
CA GLY A 446 -10.83 3.14 -9.82
C GLY A 446 -9.69 3.95 -10.42
N ASP A 447 -9.89 5.25 -10.70
CA ASP A 447 -8.83 6.12 -11.24
C ASP A 447 -7.82 6.56 -10.16
N LYS A 448 -8.23 6.55 -8.88
CA LYS A 448 -7.42 6.95 -7.72
C LYS A 448 -6.89 8.40 -7.80
N PHE A 449 -7.76 9.35 -8.13
CA PHE A 449 -7.44 10.79 -8.16
C PHE A 449 -6.92 11.31 -6.81
N GLY A 450 -5.84 12.09 -6.82
CA GLY A 450 -5.18 12.54 -5.60
C GLY A 450 -4.15 11.55 -5.07
N THR A 451 -3.68 10.60 -5.89
CA THR A 451 -2.58 9.70 -5.48
C THR A 451 -1.33 10.50 -5.16
N ASP A 452 -1.02 11.51 -5.97
CA ASP A 452 -0.07 12.55 -5.62
C ASP A 452 -0.57 13.94 -6.03
N VAL A 453 -0.04 14.97 -5.36
CA VAL A 453 -0.42 16.37 -5.55
C VAL A 453 0.80 17.29 -5.56
N ALA A 454 0.79 18.28 -6.45
CA ALA A 454 1.82 19.29 -6.55
C ALA A 454 1.20 20.69 -6.75
N ALA A 455 1.89 21.72 -6.29
CA ALA A 455 1.48 23.11 -6.46
C ALA A 455 2.58 23.89 -7.16
N LEU A 456 2.24 24.57 -8.26
CA LEU A 456 3.13 25.43 -9.04
C LEU A 456 2.31 26.39 -9.89
N ASP A 457 2.85 27.56 -10.24
CA ASP A 457 2.27 28.45 -11.25
C ASP A 457 2.75 27.98 -12.63
N ILE A 458 2.03 27.02 -13.26
CA ILE A 458 2.49 26.45 -14.54
C ILE A 458 2.26 27.44 -15.69
N ASN A 459 1.26 28.31 -15.58
CA ASN A 459 0.85 29.25 -16.64
C ASN A 459 1.49 30.64 -16.51
N LEU A 460 2.24 30.89 -15.43
CA LEU A 460 2.96 32.12 -15.13
C LEU A 460 2.02 33.34 -15.01
N ASP A 461 0.82 33.17 -14.44
CA ASP A 461 -0.13 34.26 -14.19
C ASP A 461 0.01 34.90 -12.79
N GLY A 462 0.95 34.37 -12.00
CA GLY A 462 1.27 34.77 -10.64
C GLY A 462 0.37 34.13 -9.59
N ILE A 463 -0.46 33.14 -9.93
CA ILE A 463 -1.29 32.37 -9.00
C ILE A 463 -0.82 30.91 -9.04
N MET A 464 -0.75 30.28 -7.87
CA MET A 464 -0.39 28.86 -7.81
C MET A 464 -1.54 27.99 -8.34
N ASP A 465 -1.19 27.08 -9.24
CA ASP A 465 -2.07 26.05 -9.78
C ASP A 465 -1.87 24.74 -9.00
N ILE A 466 -2.81 23.81 -9.16
CA ILE A 466 -2.75 22.49 -8.53
C ILE A 466 -2.68 21.41 -9.60
N ALA A 467 -1.61 20.62 -9.57
CA ALA A 467 -1.49 19.38 -10.33
C ALA A 467 -1.91 18.19 -9.45
N VAL A 468 -2.81 17.36 -9.95
CA VAL A 468 -3.34 16.19 -9.25
C VAL A 468 -3.23 14.96 -10.15
N SER A 469 -2.65 13.88 -9.64
CA SER A 469 -2.51 12.64 -10.41
C SER A 469 -3.61 11.61 -10.13
N ALA A 470 -3.85 10.77 -11.13
CA ALA A 470 -4.72 9.60 -11.10
C ALA A 470 -4.02 8.45 -11.86
N PRO A 471 -3.02 7.78 -11.26
CA PRO A 471 -2.18 6.80 -11.96
C PRO A 471 -2.93 5.52 -12.36
N SER A 472 -4.12 5.26 -11.80
CA SER A 472 -4.92 4.07 -12.12
C SER A 472 -5.92 4.28 -13.26
N VAL A 473 -5.92 5.46 -13.92
CA VAL A 473 -6.74 5.69 -15.12
C VAL A 473 -6.46 4.60 -16.16
N GLY A 474 -7.53 3.97 -16.65
CA GLY A 474 -7.45 2.82 -17.56
C GLY A 474 -7.50 1.45 -16.86
N SER A 475 -7.64 1.40 -15.53
CA SER A 475 -7.78 0.16 -14.75
C SER A 475 -8.87 -0.75 -15.30
N ARG A 476 -10.06 -0.22 -15.62
CA ARG A 476 -11.18 -0.98 -16.21
C ARG A 476 -10.82 -1.77 -17.48
N ASN A 477 -9.83 -1.29 -18.24
CA ASN A 477 -9.39 -1.93 -19.48
C ASN A 477 -8.06 -2.67 -19.31
N LEU A 478 -7.59 -2.86 -18.08
CA LEU A 478 -6.27 -3.43 -17.74
C LEU A 478 -5.10 -2.68 -18.40
N THR A 479 -5.26 -1.37 -18.65
CA THR A 479 -4.20 -0.58 -19.31
C THR A 479 -3.38 0.29 -18.37
N TYR A 480 -3.96 0.82 -17.28
CA TYR A 480 -3.27 1.65 -16.27
C TYR A 480 -2.33 2.71 -16.89
N HIS A 481 -2.89 3.50 -17.80
CA HIS A 481 -2.19 4.60 -18.46
C HIS A 481 -1.81 5.70 -17.45
N GLY A 482 -2.73 6.05 -16.57
CA GLY A 482 -2.58 7.16 -15.64
C GLY A 482 -2.71 8.54 -16.30
N GLU A 483 -3.14 9.52 -15.51
CA GLU A 483 -3.29 10.91 -15.93
C GLU A 483 -2.83 11.88 -14.85
N VAL A 484 -2.41 13.07 -15.28
CA VAL A 484 -2.21 14.24 -14.41
C VAL A 484 -3.14 15.37 -14.87
N TYR A 485 -3.91 15.91 -13.94
CA TYR A 485 -4.85 17.00 -14.15
C TYR A 485 -4.30 18.28 -13.53
N ILE A 486 -4.30 19.37 -14.27
CA ILE A 486 -3.89 20.69 -13.79
C ILE A 486 -5.12 21.57 -13.70
N PHE A 487 -5.32 22.16 -12.52
CA PHE A 487 -6.39 23.11 -12.23
C PHE A 487 -5.77 24.48 -11.95
N TYR A 488 -6.13 25.48 -12.73
CA TYR A 488 -5.64 26.82 -12.53
C TYR A 488 -6.19 27.46 -11.26
N GLY A 489 -5.31 28.20 -10.59
CA GLY A 489 -5.66 28.99 -9.42
C GLY A 489 -6.60 30.14 -9.77
N SER A 490 -7.29 30.69 -8.76
CA SER A 490 -8.19 31.83 -8.93
C SER A 490 -8.00 32.87 -7.84
N LYS A 491 -7.79 34.14 -8.24
CA LYS A 491 -7.67 35.29 -7.34
C LYS A 491 -8.95 35.60 -6.56
N THR A 492 -10.11 35.19 -7.06
CA THR A 492 -11.41 35.46 -6.41
C THR A 492 -11.89 34.31 -5.52
N GLY A 493 -11.08 33.25 -5.37
CA GLY A 493 -11.47 32.01 -4.70
C GLY A 493 -12.33 31.11 -5.60
N GLY A 494 -12.22 29.81 -5.38
CA GLY A 494 -12.91 28.77 -6.15
C GLY A 494 -12.16 28.37 -7.43
N SER A 495 -11.78 27.10 -7.50
CA SER A 495 -11.25 26.47 -8.73
C SER A 495 -12.40 25.94 -9.59
N SER A 496 -12.23 25.98 -10.91
CA SER A 496 -13.12 25.23 -11.82
C SER A 496 -13.13 23.75 -11.42
N PRO A 497 -14.30 23.07 -11.40
CA PRO A 497 -14.34 21.63 -11.15
C PRO A 497 -13.77 20.81 -12.32
N SER A 498 -13.50 21.45 -13.47
CA SER A 498 -12.90 20.83 -14.65
C SER A 498 -11.45 21.28 -14.80
N PRO A 499 -10.54 20.37 -15.18
CA PRO A 499 -9.12 20.69 -15.34
C PRO A 499 -8.89 21.54 -16.59
N ASP A 500 -7.92 22.43 -16.50
CA ASP A 500 -7.48 23.29 -17.61
C ASP A 500 -6.54 22.52 -18.55
N ILE A 501 -5.73 21.62 -17.99
CA ILE A 501 -4.88 20.68 -18.73
C ILE A 501 -5.06 19.27 -18.19
N THR A 502 -5.20 18.30 -19.10
CA THR A 502 -5.09 16.87 -18.80
C THR A 502 -3.90 16.29 -19.55
N ILE A 503 -3.00 15.61 -18.85
CA ILE A 503 -1.85 14.94 -19.44
C ILE A 503 -2.04 13.43 -19.30
N THR A 504 -2.18 12.72 -20.41
CA THR A 504 -2.41 11.27 -20.42
C THR A 504 -1.20 10.54 -20.98
N CYS A 505 -0.78 9.44 -20.35
CA CYS A 505 0.26 8.61 -20.95
C CYS A 505 -0.29 7.57 -21.92
N THR A 506 0.26 7.48 -23.12
CA THR A 506 -0.24 6.50 -24.12
C THR A 506 0.29 5.08 -23.94
N LEU A 507 1.23 4.85 -23.03
CA LEU A 507 1.85 3.55 -22.77
C LEU A 507 0.99 2.72 -21.79
N LYS A 508 0.85 1.41 -22.06
CA LYS A 508 0.24 0.46 -21.10
C LYS A 508 1.14 0.34 -19.86
N TYR A 509 0.54 0.26 -18.68
CA TYR A 509 1.19 0.20 -17.36
C TYR A 509 2.10 1.40 -17.10
N CYS A 510 1.76 2.56 -17.65
CA CYS A 510 2.54 3.76 -17.45
C CYS A 510 2.37 4.30 -16.03
N ASN A 511 1.16 4.18 -15.47
CA ASN A 511 0.81 4.69 -14.14
C ASN A 511 1.28 6.15 -13.96
N PHE A 512 1.03 6.95 -14.98
CA PHE A 512 1.55 8.30 -15.09
C PHE A 512 1.11 9.17 -13.92
N GLY A 513 2.06 9.87 -13.31
CA GLY A 513 1.81 10.68 -12.11
C GLY A 513 1.78 9.90 -10.80
N TRP A 514 2.37 8.70 -10.73
CA TRP A 514 2.56 8.00 -9.45
C TRP A 514 3.23 8.88 -8.39
N SER A 515 4.22 9.67 -8.81
CA SER A 515 4.82 10.71 -7.98
C SER A 515 4.90 12.03 -8.75
N LEU A 516 4.70 13.13 -8.05
CA LEU A 516 4.81 14.50 -8.55
C LEU A 516 5.85 15.26 -7.73
N SER A 517 6.59 16.14 -8.40
CA SER A 517 7.50 17.08 -7.75
C SER A 517 7.55 18.36 -8.56
N THR A 518 8.05 19.43 -7.95
CA THR A 518 8.15 20.73 -8.58
C THR A 518 9.51 21.34 -8.34
N GLY A 519 10.00 22.11 -9.31
CA GLY A 519 11.16 22.96 -9.12
C GLY A 519 11.71 23.44 -10.45
N ASP A 520 12.53 24.48 -10.41
CA ASP A 520 13.05 25.14 -11.62
C ASP A 520 14.10 24.23 -12.30
N PHE A 521 13.63 23.40 -13.23
CA PHE A 521 14.46 22.41 -13.91
C PHE A 521 15.27 23.06 -15.02
N ASN A 522 14.66 23.97 -15.77
CA ASN A 522 15.29 24.62 -16.92
C ASN A 522 16.15 25.84 -16.54
N TYR A 523 16.11 26.27 -15.27
CA TYR A 523 16.80 27.42 -14.68
C TYR A 523 16.34 28.77 -15.24
N ASP A 524 15.04 28.89 -15.55
CA ASP A 524 14.41 30.13 -16.03
C ASP A 524 13.81 31.00 -14.91
N GLY A 525 13.87 30.52 -13.67
CA GLY A 525 13.34 31.20 -12.49
C GLY A 525 11.91 30.79 -12.10
N HIS A 526 11.29 29.87 -12.84
CA HIS A 526 9.95 29.37 -12.58
C HIS A 526 9.96 27.87 -12.25
N PRO A 527 9.21 27.40 -11.25
CA PRO A 527 9.11 25.97 -10.97
C PRO A 527 8.43 25.21 -12.13
N ASP A 528 9.06 24.12 -12.56
CA ASP A 528 8.52 23.19 -13.55
C ASP A 528 7.84 21.99 -12.87
N LEU A 529 7.00 21.27 -13.61
CA LEU A 529 6.34 20.04 -13.13
C LEU A 529 7.16 18.81 -13.52
N LEU A 530 7.48 17.99 -12.52
CA LEU A 530 8.13 16.69 -12.70
C LEU A 530 7.14 15.58 -12.38
N ILE A 531 7.06 14.59 -13.28
CA ILE A 531 6.07 13.51 -13.25
C ILE A 531 6.80 12.16 -13.28
N GLY A 532 6.74 11.43 -12.18
CA GLY A 532 7.30 10.09 -12.03
C GLY A 532 6.31 9.01 -12.48
N SER A 533 6.83 7.95 -13.08
CA SER A 533 6.06 6.84 -13.63
C SER A 533 6.85 5.54 -13.46
N PRO A 534 7.02 5.04 -12.22
CA PRO A 534 7.93 3.94 -11.91
C PRO A 534 7.56 2.61 -12.58
N TYR A 535 6.28 2.39 -12.85
CA TYR A 535 5.79 1.17 -13.50
C TYR A 535 5.87 1.22 -15.02
N ALA A 536 6.15 2.39 -15.60
CA ALA A 536 6.18 2.56 -17.04
C ALA A 536 7.23 1.64 -17.70
N PRO A 537 6.88 1.00 -18.83
CA PRO A 537 7.88 0.32 -19.63
C PRO A 537 8.82 1.35 -20.23
N ALA A 538 10.12 1.08 -20.15
CA ALA A 538 11.14 1.98 -20.70
C ALA A 538 12.22 1.19 -21.43
N SER A 539 12.57 1.64 -22.63
CA SER A 539 13.61 1.02 -23.47
C SER A 539 13.42 -0.49 -23.73
N GLY A 540 12.17 -0.96 -23.76
CA GLY A 540 11.81 -2.37 -23.94
C GLY A 540 11.81 -3.20 -22.65
N LEU A 541 12.08 -2.59 -21.50
CA LEU A 541 12.10 -3.23 -20.18
C LEU A 541 10.78 -2.96 -19.43
N PRO A 542 10.14 -3.97 -18.82
CA PRO A 542 8.96 -3.78 -18.00
C PRO A 542 9.30 -3.05 -16.69
N GLN A 543 8.45 -2.13 -16.24
CA GLN A 543 8.59 -1.41 -14.97
C GLN A 543 9.99 -0.81 -14.71
N ALA A 544 10.71 -0.43 -15.76
CA ALA A 544 11.98 0.25 -15.61
C ALA A 544 11.79 1.68 -15.08
N GLY A 545 10.64 2.27 -15.39
CA GLY A 545 10.21 3.56 -14.90
C GLY A 545 10.72 4.72 -15.75
N MET A 546 10.09 5.88 -15.58
CA MET A 546 10.51 7.11 -16.23
C MET A 546 10.15 8.35 -15.40
N VAL A 547 10.82 9.46 -15.69
CA VAL A 547 10.43 10.79 -15.22
C VAL A 547 10.24 11.70 -16.42
N SER A 548 9.09 12.36 -16.51
CA SER A 548 8.81 13.39 -17.51
C SER A 548 8.77 14.78 -16.89
N ILE A 549 9.25 15.78 -17.62
CA ILE A 549 9.29 17.17 -17.18
C ILE A 549 8.47 18.04 -18.14
N LEU A 550 7.55 18.82 -17.59
CA LEU A 550 6.82 19.88 -18.29
C LEU A 550 7.27 21.22 -17.74
N TYR A 551 7.85 22.05 -18.61
CA TYR A 551 8.26 23.40 -18.22
C TYR A 551 7.06 24.30 -18.04
N ALA A 552 7.11 25.20 -17.06
CA ALA A 552 6.15 26.29 -16.93
C ALA A 552 6.28 27.28 -18.10
N GLY A 553 5.20 27.97 -18.44
CA GLY A 553 5.22 28.87 -19.59
C GLY A 553 3.94 29.66 -19.86
N LEU A 554 4.12 30.88 -20.37
CA LEU A 554 3.04 31.79 -20.74
C LEU A 554 2.11 31.23 -21.84
N ASN A 555 2.56 30.24 -22.60
CA ASN A 555 1.75 29.57 -23.62
C ASN A 555 0.55 28.85 -23.00
N TYR A 556 0.61 28.45 -21.72
CA TYR A 556 -0.49 27.76 -21.06
C TYR A 556 -1.60 28.69 -20.55
N GLN A 557 -1.39 30.01 -20.50
CA GLN A 557 -2.40 30.97 -19.98
C GLN A 557 -3.78 30.87 -20.63
N ASN A 558 -3.86 30.41 -21.88
CA ASN A 558 -5.10 30.28 -22.63
C ASN A 558 -5.59 28.83 -22.76
N TYR A 559 -4.93 27.88 -22.09
CA TYR A 559 -5.32 26.48 -22.13
C TYR A 559 -6.55 26.29 -21.25
N ILE A 560 -7.63 25.81 -21.83
CA ILE A 560 -8.87 25.50 -21.12
C ILE A 560 -9.36 24.16 -21.68
N GLY A 561 -9.31 23.11 -20.86
CA GLY A 561 -9.64 21.75 -21.27
C GLY A 561 -8.72 21.20 -22.37
N VAL A 562 -7.43 21.56 -22.34
CA VAL A 562 -6.45 21.06 -23.31
C VAL A 562 -5.95 19.68 -22.89
N HIS A 563 -5.86 18.77 -23.86
CA HIS A 563 -5.29 17.45 -23.64
C HIS A 563 -3.88 17.37 -24.22
N LEU A 564 -2.92 16.99 -23.38
CA LEU A 564 -1.54 16.69 -23.72
C LEU A 564 -1.26 15.20 -23.50
N THR A 565 -0.14 14.71 -24.02
CA THR A 565 0.37 13.38 -23.70
C THR A 565 1.82 13.44 -23.22
N GLU A 566 2.34 12.29 -22.78
CA GLU A 566 3.76 12.13 -22.41
C GLU A 566 4.75 12.57 -23.51
N LYS A 567 4.29 12.69 -24.77
CA LYS A 567 5.10 13.12 -25.92
C LYS A 567 5.23 14.64 -26.03
N ASP A 568 4.35 15.38 -25.36
CA ASP A 568 4.38 16.84 -25.31
C ASP A 568 5.32 17.36 -24.21
N MET A 569 5.87 16.46 -23.39
CA MET A 569 6.81 16.78 -22.31
C MET A 569 8.11 17.33 -22.88
N ASN A 570 8.69 18.32 -22.19
CA ASN A 570 9.94 18.95 -22.62
C ASN A 570 11.14 17.99 -22.53
N TYR A 571 11.12 17.09 -21.55
CA TYR A 571 12.16 16.09 -21.35
C TYR A 571 11.60 14.82 -20.72
N THR A 572 12.19 13.66 -21.04
CA THR A 572 11.86 12.38 -20.39
C THR A 572 13.13 11.58 -20.12
N TYR A 573 13.33 11.20 -18.86
CA TYR A 573 14.33 10.24 -18.43
C TYR A 573 13.73 8.86 -18.30
N LYS A 574 14.50 7.85 -18.66
CA LYS A 574 14.09 6.46 -18.63
C LYS A 574 15.01 5.69 -17.71
N GLY A 575 14.42 4.85 -16.85
CA GLY A 575 15.16 3.83 -16.14
C GLY A 575 15.79 2.83 -17.10
N ASP A 576 16.83 2.18 -16.61
CA ASP A 576 17.72 1.30 -17.37
C ASP A 576 17.67 -0.17 -16.93
N GLN A 577 16.85 -0.49 -15.93
CA GLN A 577 16.71 -1.84 -15.38
C GLN A 577 15.24 -2.20 -15.20
N GLU A 578 14.85 -3.39 -15.67
CA GLU A 578 13.51 -3.95 -15.45
C GLU A 578 13.15 -3.98 -13.96
N TYR A 579 11.90 -3.61 -13.65
CA TYR A 579 11.39 -3.52 -12.27
C TYR A 579 12.25 -2.66 -11.33
N GLY A 580 13.07 -1.74 -11.85
CA GLY A 580 13.89 -0.83 -11.04
C GLY A 580 13.12 0.38 -10.48
N TRP A 581 11.92 0.66 -11.01
CA TRP A 581 11.02 1.72 -10.54
C TRP A 581 11.64 3.12 -10.52
N PHE A 582 12.31 3.51 -11.60
CA PHE A 582 12.87 4.85 -11.75
C PHE A 582 11.76 5.91 -11.72
N GLY A 583 11.90 6.92 -10.87
CA GLY A 583 10.87 7.93 -10.67
C GLY A 583 9.87 7.59 -9.56
N HIS A 584 10.16 6.60 -8.71
CA HIS A 584 9.30 6.28 -7.56
C HIS A 584 9.15 7.47 -6.59
N LYS A 585 10.24 8.17 -6.29
CA LYS A 585 10.29 9.44 -5.55
C LYS A 585 11.28 10.38 -6.21
N MET A 586 10.99 11.67 -6.14
CA MET A 586 11.76 12.74 -6.79
C MET A 586 11.93 13.93 -5.85
N LEU A 587 13.06 14.64 -5.97
CA LEU A 587 13.29 15.92 -5.31
C LEU A 587 14.05 16.85 -6.23
N MET A 588 13.60 18.10 -6.35
CA MET A 588 14.39 19.19 -6.87
C MET A 588 14.89 20.04 -5.71
N HIS A 589 16.18 20.39 -5.70
CA HIS A 589 16.77 21.30 -4.72
C HIS A 589 17.59 22.38 -5.42
N ILE A 590 17.26 23.64 -5.15
CA ILE A 590 18.00 24.78 -5.69
C ILE A 590 19.26 24.98 -4.85
N THR A 591 20.42 25.03 -5.50
CA THR A 591 21.68 25.31 -4.80
C THR A 591 22.03 26.79 -4.94
N PRO A 592 22.47 27.47 -3.86
CA PRO A 592 22.79 28.91 -3.93
C PRO A 592 23.97 29.26 -4.85
N ARG A 593 24.83 28.28 -5.18
CA ARG A 593 26.09 28.48 -5.92
C ARG A 593 26.21 27.64 -7.20
N HIS A 594 25.30 26.70 -7.44
CA HIS A 594 25.37 25.77 -8.56
C HIS A 594 24.02 25.70 -9.28
N LYS A 595 23.96 24.89 -10.35
CA LYS A 595 22.68 24.56 -10.97
C LYS A 595 21.80 23.78 -9.98
N PRO A 596 20.46 23.81 -10.15
CA PRO A 596 19.57 22.99 -9.35
C PRO A 596 19.94 21.51 -9.47
N LEU A 597 19.78 20.79 -8.36
CA LEU A 597 19.96 19.34 -8.30
C LEU A 597 18.61 18.66 -8.41
N PHE A 598 18.56 17.67 -9.28
CA PHE A 598 17.40 16.82 -9.45
C PHE A 598 17.76 15.38 -9.03
N LEU A 599 17.03 14.82 -8.06
CA LEU A 599 17.28 13.51 -7.48
C LEU A 599 16.13 12.57 -7.78
N VAL A 600 16.44 11.33 -8.17
CA VAL A 600 15.46 10.31 -8.56
C VAL A 600 15.81 8.95 -7.96
N SER A 601 14.84 8.33 -7.29
CA SER A 601 15.00 6.99 -6.71
C SER A 601 14.63 5.86 -7.67
N GLN A 602 15.27 4.72 -7.46
CA GLN A 602 14.96 3.39 -7.99
C GLN A 602 15.00 2.38 -6.84
N PRO A 603 13.96 2.28 -5.99
CA PRO A 603 14.03 1.54 -4.72
C PRO A 603 14.24 0.04 -4.89
N THR A 604 13.89 -0.53 -6.04
CA THR A 604 13.95 -1.97 -6.35
C THR A 604 15.12 -2.33 -7.25
N TYR A 605 16.04 -1.39 -7.49
CA TYR A 605 17.26 -1.63 -8.27
C TYR A 605 18.03 -2.85 -7.74
N ARG A 606 18.54 -3.68 -8.65
CA ARG A 606 19.28 -4.92 -8.42
C ARG A 606 20.74 -4.75 -8.81
N LEU A 607 21.65 -5.34 -8.03
CA LEU A 607 23.02 -5.53 -8.48
C LEU A 607 23.10 -6.84 -9.26
N CYS A 608 23.16 -6.72 -10.58
CA CYS A 608 23.24 -7.86 -11.48
C CYS A 608 24.67 -8.39 -11.58
N VAL A 609 24.84 -9.71 -11.53
CA VAL A 609 26.13 -10.35 -11.82
C VAL A 609 26.38 -10.42 -13.33
N ASN A 610 25.32 -10.64 -14.11
CA ASN A 610 25.41 -10.74 -15.56
C ASN A 610 25.38 -9.36 -16.23
N PRO A 611 26.21 -9.09 -17.26
CA PRO A 611 26.25 -7.78 -17.94
C PRO A 611 24.93 -7.36 -18.62
N ASN A 612 24.10 -8.32 -19.01
CA ASN A 612 22.77 -8.09 -19.59
C ASN A 612 21.65 -8.04 -18.54
N CYS A 613 22.00 -8.09 -17.25
CA CYS A 613 21.08 -8.16 -16.12
C CYS A 613 20.10 -9.35 -16.10
N SER A 614 20.33 -10.41 -16.88
CA SER A 614 19.51 -11.62 -16.79
C SER A 614 19.62 -12.25 -15.40
N TYR A 615 18.46 -12.60 -14.83
CA TYR A 615 18.33 -13.14 -13.49
C TYR A 615 19.29 -14.30 -13.17
N THR A 616 19.88 -14.24 -11.97
CA THR A 616 20.61 -15.33 -11.36
C THR A 616 20.50 -15.27 -9.84
N VAL A 617 20.56 -16.43 -9.18
CA VAL A 617 20.55 -16.54 -7.71
C VAL A 617 21.72 -15.83 -7.01
N HIS A 618 22.71 -15.36 -7.79
CA HIS A 618 23.86 -14.58 -7.29
C HIS A 618 23.65 -13.07 -7.36
N ASP A 619 22.55 -12.60 -7.95
CA ASP A 619 22.22 -11.17 -7.93
C ASP A 619 21.90 -10.71 -6.50
N ILE A 620 21.96 -9.40 -6.26
CA ILE A 620 21.54 -8.81 -4.98
C ILE A 620 20.25 -8.03 -5.24
N GLN A 621 19.13 -8.56 -4.74
CA GLN A 621 17.78 -8.06 -5.04
C GLN A 621 17.46 -6.77 -4.28
N SER A 622 16.77 -5.82 -4.93
CA SER A 622 16.23 -4.59 -4.32
C SER A 622 17.20 -3.86 -3.39
N VAL A 623 18.44 -3.66 -3.85
CA VAL A 623 19.44 -2.85 -3.13
C VAL A 623 19.03 -1.38 -3.06
N GLY A 624 18.25 -0.92 -4.05
CA GLY A 624 17.89 0.48 -4.23
C GLY A 624 19.01 1.33 -4.82
N ALA A 625 18.63 2.37 -5.56
CA ALA A 625 19.54 3.38 -6.08
C ALA A 625 18.93 4.78 -6.04
N LEU A 626 19.81 5.79 -5.95
CA LEU A 626 19.48 7.22 -6.00
C LEU A 626 20.37 7.90 -7.03
N SER A 627 19.78 8.35 -8.13
CA SER A 627 20.46 9.11 -9.18
C SER A 627 20.39 10.59 -8.89
N ILE A 628 21.52 11.30 -9.05
CA ILE A 628 21.65 12.73 -8.82
C ILE A 628 22.06 13.40 -10.13
N PHE A 629 21.23 14.34 -10.59
CA PHE A 629 21.42 15.07 -11.84
C PHE A 629 21.67 16.55 -11.55
N SER A 630 22.50 17.18 -12.38
CA SER A 630 22.49 18.63 -12.55
C SER A 630 21.37 18.98 -13.52
N ALA A 631 20.44 19.83 -13.08
CA ALA A 631 19.34 20.31 -13.91
C ALA A 631 19.82 21.35 -14.95
N GLY A 632 18.94 21.67 -15.89
CA GLY A 632 19.15 22.64 -16.97
C GLY A 632 18.68 22.10 -18.31
N THR A 633 18.83 22.89 -19.38
CA THR A 633 18.41 22.51 -20.74
C THR A 633 19.16 21.30 -21.34
N SER A 634 20.29 20.93 -20.74
CA SER A 634 21.07 19.73 -21.06
C SER A 634 21.53 19.12 -19.74
N PRO A 635 20.60 18.43 -19.06
CA PRO A 635 20.81 17.95 -17.72
C PRO A 635 21.78 16.75 -17.70
N VAL A 636 22.63 16.67 -16.68
CA VAL A 636 23.77 15.75 -16.63
C VAL A 636 23.68 14.88 -15.40
N LEU A 637 23.80 13.56 -15.55
CA LEU A 637 23.93 12.64 -14.41
C LEU A 637 25.28 12.89 -13.74
N LEU A 638 25.27 13.28 -12.47
CA LEU A 638 26.45 13.57 -11.67
C LEU A 638 26.94 12.36 -10.89
N ALA A 639 26.01 11.63 -10.26
CA ALA A 639 26.34 10.48 -9.42
C ALA A 639 25.15 9.52 -9.30
N VAL A 640 25.44 8.26 -9.00
CA VAL A 640 24.43 7.27 -8.60
C VAL A 640 24.89 6.61 -7.31
N LEU A 641 24.10 6.74 -6.25
CA LEU A 641 24.28 5.99 -5.01
C LEU A 641 23.53 4.68 -5.14
N LYS A 642 24.19 3.55 -4.86
CA LYS A 642 23.61 2.20 -4.94
C LYS A 642 23.74 1.51 -3.59
N GLY A 643 22.67 0.87 -3.14
CA GLY A 643 22.75 -0.07 -2.03
C GLY A 643 23.66 -1.25 -2.36
N GLN A 644 24.02 -2.02 -1.34
CA GLN A 644 24.97 -3.13 -1.44
C GLN A 644 24.41 -4.44 -0.88
N ASP A 645 23.33 -4.38 -0.09
CA ASP A 645 22.74 -5.54 0.56
C ASP A 645 21.36 -5.85 -0.01
N THR A 646 21.02 -7.14 -0.03
CA THR A 646 19.68 -7.59 -0.43
C THR A 646 18.64 -6.86 0.41
N PHE A 647 17.63 -6.32 -0.26
CA PHE A 647 16.54 -5.60 0.36
C PHE A 647 16.99 -4.36 1.13
N GLN A 648 18.13 -3.74 0.80
CA GLN A 648 18.53 -2.49 1.48
C GLN A 648 17.62 -1.31 1.12
N LYS A 649 17.07 -1.28 -0.10
CA LYS A 649 16.23 -0.20 -0.65
C LYS A 649 16.81 1.20 -0.41
N LEU A 650 18.11 1.37 -0.66
CA LEU A 650 18.77 2.67 -0.58
C LEU A 650 18.08 3.69 -1.49
N GLY A 651 17.79 4.87 -0.96
CA GLY A 651 17.12 5.93 -1.70
C GLY A 651 15.59 5.84 -1.68
N ALA A 652 15.00 4.90 -0.90
CA ALA A 652 13.56 4.88 -0.67
C ALA A 652 13.05 6.18 -0.01
N GLY A 653 13.84 6.73 0.91
CA GLY A 653 13.66 8.07 1.48
C GLY A 653 14.89 8.93 1.25
N PHE A 654 14.74 10.22 0.98
CA PHE A 654 15.85 11.17 0.90
C PHE A 654 15.36 12.62 1.06
N ALA A 655 16.26 13.49 1.52
CA ALA A 655 16.05 14.93 1.69
C ALA A 655 17.36 15.70 1.58
N VAL A 656 17.29 16.99 1.22
CA VAL A 656 18.45 17.89 1.16
C VAL A 656 18.15 19.15 1.98
N GLY A 657 19.09 19.60 2.81
CA GLY A 657 18.98 20.82 3.61
C GLY A 657 20.30 21.27 4.25
N ASP A 658 20.26 22.29 5.10
CA ASP A 658 21.42 22.86 5.81
C ASP A 658 21.30 22.71 7.34
N PRO A 659 21.53 21.50 7.88
CA PRO A 659 21.33 21.24 9.31
C PRO A 659 22.40 21.88 10.20
N PHE A 660 23.48 22.43 9.63
CA PHE A 660 24.52 23.12 10.39
C PHE A 660 24.30 24.64 10.44
N GLY A 661 23.37 25.18 9.64
CA GLY A 661 23.07 26.60 9.55
C GLY A 661 24.23 27.44 9.02
N ASN A 662 25.12 26.84 8.22
CA ASN A 662 26.34 27.47 7.72
C ASN A 662 26.41 27.55 6.18
N GLY A 663 25.33 27.16 5.51
CA GLY A 663 25.19 27.10 4.05
C GLY A 663 25.76 25.83 3.41
N SER A 664 26.18 24.83 4.20
CA SER A 664 26.70 23.55 3.66
C SER A 664 25.55 22.56 3.51
N LEU A 665 25.26 22.19 2.26
CA LEU A 665 24.15 21.27 1.98
C LEU A 665 24.50 19.84 2.38
N VAL A 666 23.53 19.17 3.01
CA VAL A 666 23.60 17.78 3.43
C VAL A 666 22.51 16.99 2.74
N LEU A 667 22.89 15.85 2.16
CA LEU A 667 21.96 14.85 1.63
C LEU A 667 21.72 13.79 2.71
N ALA A 668 20.47 13.64 3.15
CA ALA A 668 20.04 12.49 3.91
C ALA A 668 19.52 11.41 2.96
N VAL A 669 20.00 10.17 3.09
CA VAL A 669 19.53 9.01 2.32
C VAL A 669 19.10 7.90 3.26
N GLY A 670 17.85 7.49 3.15
CA GLY A 670 17.26 6.36 3.85
C GLY A 670 17.58 5.04 3.14
N SER A 671 17.81 4.00 3.94
CA SER A 671 17.78 2.59 3.55
C SER A 671 16.83 1.90 4.51
N ASN A 672 15.53 2.02 4.23
CA ASN A 672 14.45 1.77 5.20
C ASN A 672 14.29 0.30 5.59
N THR A 673 14.73 -0.64 4.75
CA THR A 673 14.70 -2.10 5.01
C THR A 673 16.09 -2.66 5.32
N LYS A 674 17.04 -1.78 5.66
CA LYS A 674 18.38 -2.22 6.07
C LYS A 674 18.36 -2.88 7.45
N ASP A 675 18.92 -4.08 7.54
CA ASP A 675 19.18 -4.73 8.81
C ASP A 675 20.24 -3.98 9.64
N VAL A 676 19.96 -3.82 10.94
CA VAL A 676 20.84 -3.14 11.90
C VAL A 676 21.34 -4.12 12.95
N ASP A 677 22.63 -4.09 13.27
CA ASP A 677 23.17 -4.82 14.43
C ASP A 677 22.91 -4.01 15.71
N GLY A 678 22.17 -4.60 16.64
CA GLY A 678 21.72 -3.96 17.88
C GLY A 678 21.96 -4.82 19.12
N GLU A 679 21.48 -4.32 20.26
CA GLU A 679 21.52 -4.98 21.56
C GLU A 679 20.20 -4.78 22.31
N ILE A 680 19.67 -5.82 22.93
CA ILE A 680 18.51 -5.76 23.85
C ILE A 680 18.96 -6.31 25.19
N LEU A 681 18.89 -5.52 26.27
CA LEU A 681 19.40 -5.90 27.59
C LEU A 681 20.85 -6.40 27.53
N ASP A 682 21.70 -5.71 26.75
CA ASP A 682 23.10 -6.05 26.44
C ASP A 682 23.28 -7.42 25.74
N VAL A 683 22.21 -8.01 25.20
CA VAL A 683 22.27 -9.20 24.34
C VAL A 683 22.32 -8.76 22.88
N PRO A 684 23.38 -9.12 22.12
CA PRO A 684 23.46 -8.80 20.69
C PRO A 684 22.31 -9.42 19.91
N VAL A 685 21.68 -8.62 19.05
CA VAL A 685 20.57 -9.04 18.18
C VAL A 685 20.72 -8.45 16.78
N LYS A 686 20.15 -9.13 15.79
CA LYS A 686 19.95 -8.57 14.46
C LYS A 686 18.56 -7.94 14.41
N LEU A 687 18.50 -6.63 14.24
CA LEU A 687 17.26 -5.90 14.03
C LEU A 687 16.94 -5.94 12.54
N THR A 688 16.24 -6.99 12.10
CA THR A 688 15.86 -7.16 10.70
C THR A 688 15.02 -5.98 10.25
N ASP A 689 15.33 -5.44 9.06
CA ASP A 689 14.44 -4.50 8.39
C ASP A 689 14.18 -3.18 9.20
N ALA A 690 15.09 -2.87 10.13
CA ALA A 690 14.96 -1.77 11.08
C ALA A 690 15.10 -0.40 10.43
N GLY A 691 15.97 -0.31 9.42
CA GLY A 691 16.22 0.89 8.64
C GLY A 691 17.35 1.76 9.20
N GLN A 692 17.93 2.55 8.30
CA GLN A 692 18.96 3.55 8.63
C GLN A 692 18.88 4.78 7.73
N VAL A 693 19.51 5.87 8.17
CA VAL A 693 19.71 7.10 7.42
C VAL A 693 21.20 7.43 7.42
N THR A 694 21.78 7.58 6.24
CA THR A 694 23.15 8.05 6.05
C THR A 694 23.13 9.49 5.57
N LEU A 695 23.92 10.36 6.20
CA LEU A 695 24.10 11.74 5.77
C LEU A 695 25.38 11.88 4.97
N TYR A 696 25.33 12.61 3.85
CA TYR A 696 26.46 12.93 2.99
C TYR A 696 26.62 14.44 2.87
N ASN A 697 27.86 14.92 2.82
CA ASN A 697 28.10 16.30 2.43
C ASN A 697 27.86 16.44 0.92
N LEU A 698 27.08 17.45 0.50
CA LEU A 698 26.87 17.79 -0.90
C LEU A 698 27.77 18.98 -1.26
N ASP A 699 29.05 18.70 -1.53
CA ASP A 699 29.98 19.71 -2.07
C ASP A 699 30.18 19.48 -3.58
N ILE A 700 29.73 20.45 -4.39
CA ILE A 700 29.85 20.41 -5.85
C ILE A 700 31.00 21.35 -6.24
N SER A 701 32.22 20.82 -6.22
CA SER A 701 33.35 21.58 -6.76
C SER A 701 33.21 21.69 -8.28
N SER A 702 33.44 22.88 -8.85
CA SER A 702 33.59 23.04 -10.31
C SER A 702 34.73 22.12 -10.78
N PRO A 703 34.63 21.45 -11.95
CA PRO A 703 35.63 20.50 -12.38
C PRO A 703 36.99 21.19 -12.53
N SER A 704 37.89 20.98 -11.58
CA SER A 704 39.28 21.41 -11.71
C SER A 704 40.02 20.38 -12.55
N THR A 705 40.39 20.78 -13.75
CA THR A 705 41.33 20.07 -14.64
C THR A 705 42.61 19.72 -13.90
N LEU A 706 42.79 18.48 -13.41
CA LEU A 706 44.10 17.98 -12.97
C LEU A 706 44.21 16.44 -13.11
N LEU A 707 44.70 16.04 -14.28
CA LEU A 707 45.75 15.04 -14.57
C LEU A 707 45.73 13.64 -13.90
N HIS A 708 45.74 12.63 -14.77
CA HIS A 708 46.26 11.26 -14.58
C HIS A 708 47.48 11.14 -13.65
N ASP A 709 47.47 10.14 -12.77
CA ASP A 709 48.60 9.20 -12.60
C ASP A 709 48.14 7.85 -12.00
N PRO A 710 48.44 6.69 -12.65
CA PRO A 710 48.14 5.38 -12.11
C PRO A 710 49.38 4.76 -11.42
N SER A 711 49.41 4.65 -10.09
CA SER A 711 50.15 3.58 -9.39
C SER A 711 49.96 3.54 -7.85
N GLY A 712 49.72 2.33 -7.33
CA GLY A 712 50.45 1.81 -6.17
C GLY A 712 49.95 2.06 -4.73
N SER A 713 49.22 1.07 -4.20
CA SER A 713 49.39 0.47 -2.84
C SER A 713 49.44 1.39 -1.59
N SER A 714 48.47 1.23 -0.67
CA SER A 714 48.67 0.50 0.60
C SER A 714 47.42 0.53 1.51
N THR A 715 47.37 -0.47 2.38
CA THR A 715 46.33 -0.85 3.34
C THR A 715 46.13 0.12 4.50
N ALA A 716 44.88 0.53 4.75
CA ALA A 716 44.20 0.62 6.07
C ALA A 716 42.98 1.56 5.98
N SER A 717 41.77 1.00 6.00
CA SER A 717 40.50 1.58 6.48
C SER A 717 39.35 0.70 5.96
N ARG A 718 38.75 -0.10 6.86
CA ARG A 718 37.58 -0.94 6.58
C ARG A 718 36.37 -0.19 7.13
N LEU A 719 35.92 0.82 6.40
CA LEU A 719 34.66 1.55 6.61
C LEU A 719 34.01 1.67 5.23
N ILE A 720 32.76 1.18 5.15
CA ILE A 720 31.72 1.37 4.12
C ILE A 720 32.26 1.87 2.76
N ARG A 721 32.63 0.95 1.85
CA ARG A 721 32.83 1.29 0.44
C ARG A 721 31.51 1.14 -0.29
N LEU A 722 30.76 2.25 -0.40
CA LEU A 722 29.79 2.41 -1.48
C LEU A 722 30.59 2.43 -2.79
N HIS A 723 30.16 1.66 -3.79
CA HIS A 723 30.72 1.78 -5.14
C HIS A 723 30.17 3.08 -5.75
N LEU A 724 30.86 4.19 -5.48
CA LEU A 724 30.66 5.44 -6.19
C LEU A 724 31.28 5.26 -7.56
N ASP A 725 30.44 5.11 -8.59
CA ASP A 725 30.88 5.38 -9.96
C ASP A 725 31.28 6.86 -9.98
N HIS A 726 32.58 7.16 -9.86
CA HIS A 726 33.10 8.52 -9.81
C HIS A 726 32.94 9.16 -11.20
N TRP A 727 32.07 10.17 -11.28
CA TRP A 727 32.02 11.10 -12.41
C TRP A 727 32.36 12.50 -11.86
N GLU A 728 33.11 13.27 -12.64
CA GLU A 728 33.80 14.50 -12.22
C GLU A 728 32.92 15.47 -11.40
N GLY A 729 33.33 15.83 -10.17
CA GLY A 729 32.90 17.06 -9.49
C GLY A 729 32.02 16.96 -8.23
N VAL A 730 31.59 15.77 -7.77
CA VAL A 730 30.80 15.60 -6.53
C VAL A 730 31.50 14.64 -5.56
N SER A 731 31.80 15.08 -4.32
CA SER A 731 32.22 14.18 -3.24
C SER A 731 31.01 13.79 -2.39
N LEU A 732 30.81 12.49 -2.14
CA LEU A 732 29.74 11.95 -1.30
C LEU A 732 30.33 11.14 -0.15
N ASP A 733 31.05 11.83 0.73
CA ASP A 733 31.59 11.25 1.95
C ASP A 733 30.50 11.18 3.03
N PRO A 734 30.25 10.01 3.64
CA PRO A 734 29.28 9.91 4.72
C PRO A 734 29.79 10.64 5.97
N ILE A 735 28.98 11.54 6.51
CA ILE A 735 29.31 12.38 7.68
C ILE A 735 28.59 11.94 8.95
N ALA A 736 27.44 11.27 8.82
CA ALA A 736 26.67 10.77 9.95
C ALA A 736 25.84 9.54 9.58
N LEU A 737 25.57 8.71 10.60
CA LEU A 737 24.74 7.52 10.51
C LEU A 737 23.72 7.53 11.66
N TYR A 738 22.46 7.35 11.30
CA TYR A 738 21.32 7.21 12.21
C TYR A 738 20.64 5.86 11.93
N GLU A 739 20.57 5.00 12.93
CA GLU A 739 19.99 3.66 12.81
C GLU A 739 18.75 3.52 13.69
N GLY A 740 17.76 2.78 13.19
CA GLY A 740 16.54 2.42 13.91
C GLY A 740 16.78 1.37 14.99
N ASP A 741 15.85 1.28 15.95
CA ASP A 741 15.94 0.46 17.16
C ASP A 741 14.88 -0.63 17.28
N ARG A 742 14.10 -0.85 16.21
CA ARG A 742 13.03 -1.85 16.19
C ARG A 742 13.09 -2.66 14.92
N GLN A 743 12.79 -3.95 15.03
CA GLN A 743 12.62 -4.80 13.87
C GLN A 743 11.46 -4.29 13.01
N TYR A 744 11.64 -4.28 11.68
CA TYR A 744 10.63 -3.85 10.72
C TYR A 744 10.19 -2.40 10.85
N GLY A 745 10.86 -1.56 11.65
CA GLY A 745 10.41 -0.19 11.92
C GLY A 745 10.41 0.75 10.71
N ARG A 746 11.14 0.40 9.64
CA ARG A 746 11.31 1.23 8.42
C ARG A 746 11.91 2.61 8.71
N TYR A 747 12.85 2.69 9.63
CA TYR A 747 13.50 3.95 10.01
C TYR A 747 14.20 4.59 8.81
N GLY A 748 13.85 5.84 8.49
CA GLY A 748 14.30 6.53 7.29
C GLY A 748 13.40 6.35 6.07
N GLY A 749 12.16 5.86 6.25
CA GLY A 749 11.17 5.71 5.19
C GLY A 749 10.80 7.04 4.53
N GLU A 750 10.48 8.05 5.34
CA GLU A 750 10.37 9.45 4.91
C GLU A 750 11.37 10.32 5.66
N LEU A 751 11.89 11.33 4.96
CA LEU A 751 12.92 12.24 5.43
C LEU A 751 12.57 13.65 5.01
N MET A 752 12.85 14.61 5.89
CA MET A 752 12.68 16.03 5.63
C MET A 752 13.76 16.81 6.37
N PHE A 753 14.37 17.78 5.69
CA PHE A 753 15.11 18.86 6.34
C PHE A 753 14.25 20.10 6.29
N GLN A 754 13.88 20.62 7.46
CA GLN A 754 13.09 21.84 7.58
C GLN A 754 13.22 22.36 9.00
N ASP A 755 13.31 23.68 9.17
CA ASP A 755 13.17 24.33 10.48
C ASP A 755 11.75 24.09 11.06
N VAL A 756 11.61 23.05 11.89
CA VAL A 756 10.36 22.72 12.58
C VAL A 756 10.36 23.22 14.03
N THR A 757 11.53 23.53 14.57
CA THR A 757 11.67 24.15 15.91
C THR A 757 11.52 25.68 15.90
N GLY A 758 11.54 26.30 14.72
CA GLY A 758 11.39 27.73 14.51
C GLY A 758 12.62 28.55 14.91
N ASP A 759 13.82 27.96 14.90
CA ASP A 759 15.07 28.64 15.27
C ASP A 759 15.91 29.13 14.08
N GLY A 760 15.41 28.93 12.86
CA GLY A 760 16.01 29.38 11.61
C GLY A 760 17.03 28.42 11.03
N ILE A 761 17.21 27.22 11.60
CA ILE A 761 18.12 26.18 11.11
C ILE A 761 17.30 24.94 10.74
N ASP A 762 17.66 24.25 9.66
CA ASP A 762 16.97 23.04 9.27
C ASP A 762 17.16 21.93 10.32
N ASP A 763 16.05 21.34 10.77
CA ASP A 763 16.06 20.14 11.59
C ASP A 763 15.91 18.90 10.69
N LEU A 764 16.51 17.78 11.10
CA LEU A 764 16.29 16.49 10.44
C LEU A 764 15.08 15.79 11.05
N VAL A 765 14.03 15.58 10.26
CA VAL A 765 12.86 14.78 10.64
C VAL A 765 12.96 13.42 9.96
N VAL A 766 12.89 12.35 10.75
CA VAL A 766 12.99 10.95 10.30
C VAL A 766 11.73 10.19 10.69
N SER A 767 11.09 9.53 9.72
CA SER A 767 9.97 8.63 10.01
C SER A 767 10.38 7.17 10.13
N ALA A 768 9.61 6.43 10.92
CA ALA A 768 9.67 4.98 11.05
C ALA A 768 8.22 4.46 11.10
N PRO A 769 7.52 4.37 9.95
CA PRO A 769 6.07 4.21 9.91
C PRO A 769 5.55 2.87 10.41
N LEU A 770 6.42 1.85 10.51
CA LEU A 770 6.06 0.52 10.98
C LEU A 770 6.64 0.22 12.38
N ARG A 771 7.20 1.24 13.04
CA ARG A 771 7.86 1.08 14.34
C ARG A 771 6.84 0.81 15.44
N THR A 772 7.07 -0.25 16.24
CA THR A 772 6.27 -0.58 17.42
C THR A 772 6.71 0.23 18.64
N GLN A 773 5.80 0.59 19.55
CA GLN A 773 6.15 1.35 20.76
C GLN A 773 6.92 0.50 21.79
N ASP A 774 6.40 -0.66 22.14
CA ASP A 774 7.04 -1.59 23.07
C ASP A 774 7.79 -2.70 22.31
N ILE A 775 8.97 -3.07 22.80
CA ILE A 775 9.71 -4.21 22.27
C ILE A 775 9.00 -5.53 22.57
N SER A 776 8.19 -5.58 23.63
CA SER A 776 7.34 -6.73 23.91
C SER A 776 6.22 -6.90 22.87
N GLU A 777 5.85 -5.83 22.17
CA GLU A 777 4.90 -5.84 21.06
C GLU A 777 5.51 -6.39 19.77
N GLU A 778 6.83 -6.44 19.59
CA GLU A 778 7.44 -7.12 18.43
C GLU A 778 7.01 -8.60 18.35
N LEU A 779 6.68 -9.21 19.50
CA LEU A 779 6.15 -10.59 19.57
C LEU A 779 4.68 -10.73 19.15
N PHE A 780 3.95 -9.62 19.01
CA PHE A 780 2.50 -9.57 18.81
C PHE A 780 2.03 -8.58 17.73
N LYS A 781 2.98 -7.82 17.16
CA LYS A 781 2.93 -6.84 16.08
C LYS A 781 1.73 -5.90 16.06
N VAL A 782 1.97 -4.69 16.56
CA VAL A 782 1.11 -3.54 16.34
C VAL A 782 2.01 -2.44 15.77
N GLU A 783 1.77 -2.03 14.53
CA GLU A 783 2.60 -1.03 13.84
C GLU A 783 2.00 0.35 14.08
N GLU A 784 2.40 1.06 15.12
CA GLU A 784 1.86 2.40 15.37
C GLU A 784 2.53 3.45 14.47
N GLY A 785 3.83 3.34 14.26
CA GLY A 785 4.65 4.34 13.57
C GLY A 785 5.19 5.40 14.53
N SER A 786 6.32 6.01 14.15
CA SER A 786 6.97 7.07 14.95
C SER A 786 7.73 8.06 14.09
N ILE A 787 7.84 9.30 14.58
CA ILE A 787 8.65 10.37 14.00
C ILE A 787 9.72 10.79 15.00
N PHE A 788 10.93 11.01 14.52
CA PHE A 788 12.07 11.49 15.29
C PHE A 788 12.52 12.83 14.74
N VAL A 789 12.60 13.83 15.60
CA VAL A 789 13.11 15.16 15.25
C VAL A 789 14.50 15.33 15.83
N TYR A 790 15.51 15.51 14.98
CA TYR A 790 16.89 15.81 15.38
C TYR A 790 17.17 17.27 15.12
N LYS A 791 17.33 18.01 16.22
CA LYS A 791 17.48 19.45 16.17
C LYS A 791 18.78 19.88 15.45
N GLY A 792 18.66 20.81 14.51
CA GLY A 792 19.77 21.41 13.78
C GLY A 792 20.69 22.30 14.64
N GLY A 793 21.81 22.74 14.05
CA GLY A 793 22.74 23.72 14.61
C GLY A 793 24.18 23.24 14.73
N PRO A 794 25.07 24.03 15.38
CA PRO A 794 26.50 23.73 15.45
C PRO A 794 26.85 22.41 16.15
N SER A 795 25.93 21.87 16.95
CA SER A 795 26.05 20.59 17.65
C SER A 795 25.31 19.45 16.96
N PHE A 796 24.84 19.64 15.73
CA PHE A 796 24.16 18.59 14.97
C PHE A 796 25.05 17.34 14.86
N GLY A 797 24.44 16.17 15.06
CA GLY A 797 25.17 14.91 15.26
C GLY A 797 25.97 14.48 14.03
N THR A 798 27.24 14.11 14.25
CA THR A 798 28.13 13.52 13.24
C THR A 798 28.68 12.17 13.72
N GLY A 799 29.13 11.32 12.80
CA GLY A 799 29.54 9.95 13.10
C GLY A 799 28.34 9.02 13.38
N ASN A 800 28.51 8.05 14.27
CA ASN A 800 27.44 7.09 14.62
C ASN A 800 26.53 7.66 15.71
N VAL A 801 25.54 8.45 15.31
CA VAL A 801 24.76 9.30 16.22
C VAL A 801 23.91 8.48 17.18
N THR A 802 23.13 7.53 16.66
CA THR A 802 22.19 6.74 17.47
C THR A 802 22.85 5.59 18.25
N ARG A 803 24.17 5.38 18.13
CA ARG A 803 24.90 4.35 18.89
C ARG A 803 25.49 4.84 20.22
N SER A 804 25.51 6.14 20.46
CA SER A 804 26.11 6.73 21.68
C SER A 804 25.13 6.71 22.87
N CYS A 805 24.59 5.55 23.23
CA CYS A 805 23.48 5.42 24.19
C CYS A 805 23.87 5.61 25.66
N ASP A 806 22.89 5.97 26.51
CA ASP A 806 23.09 5.94 27.96
C ASP A 806 23.41 4.50 28.41
N PHE A 807 24.20 4.37 29.48
CA PHE A 807 24.50 3.09 30.12
C PHE A 807 23.23 2.36 30.59
N LEU A 808 22.16 3.08 30.91
CA LEU A 808 20.87 2.49 31.31
C LEU A 808 19.98 2.10 30.13
N SER A 809 20.40 2.36 28.90
CA SER A 809 19.59 2.08 27.71
C SER A 809 19.38 0.58 27.53
N LEU A 810 18.12 0.17 27.47
CA LEU A 810 17.75 -1.24 27.33
C LEU A 810 17.84 -1.74 25.88
N VAL A 811 17.83 -0.82 24.91
CA VAL A 811 17.85 -1.12 23.48
C VAL A 811 18.88 -0.23 22.80
N LYS A 812 19.75 -0.82 21.99
CA LYS A 812 20.73 -0.12 21.17
C LYS A 812 20.57 -0.58 19.71
N PRO A 813 20.61 0.31 18.70
CA PRO A 813 20.75 1.77 18.78
C PRO A 813 19.59 2.46 19.55
N CYS A 814 19.77 3.72 19.94
CA CYS A 814 18.86 4.48 20.80
C CYS A 814 18.42 5.81 20.14
N PRO A 815 17.73 5.78 18.98
CA PRO A 815 17.28 6.97 18.27
C PRO A 815 16.37 7.85 19.12
N THR A 816 15.54 7.27 19.98
CA THR A 816 14.65 7.98 20.92
C THR A 816 15.42 8.83 21.93
N GLU A 817 16.57 8.36 22.43
CA GLU A 817 17.40 9.12 23.38
C GLU A 817 18.14 10.28 22.71
N LYS A 818 18.33 10.19 21.39
CA LYS A 818 19.08 11.19 20.60
C LYS A 818 18.19 12.22 19.93
N ALA A 819 16.93 11.90 19.73
CA ALA A 819 15.97 12.83 19.18
C ALA A 819 15.67 13.96 20.19
N TYR A 820 15.46 15.15 19.66
CA TYR A 820 14.96 16.30 20.39
C TYR A 820 13.49 16.10 20.80
N SER A 821 12.67 15.60 19.88
CA SER A 821 11.29 15.17 20.14
C SER A 821 11.00 13.87 19.38
N VAL A 822 10.11 13.05 19.95
CA VAL A 822 9.59 11.82 19.34
C VAL A 822 8.08 11.88 19.37
N LEU A 823 7.46 11.75 18.19
CA LEU A 823 6.02 11.70 18.03
C LEU A 823 5.59 10.28 17.70
N SER A 824 4.48 9.84 18.26
CA SER A 824 3.91 8.51 18.06
C SER A 824 2.40 8.59 17.89
N SER A 825 1.85 7.64 17.12
CA SER A 825 0.42 7.34 17.17
C SER A 825 0.14 6.34 18.27
N ASN A 826 -1.02 6.45 18.91
CA ASN A 826 -1.54 5.41 19.81
C ASN A 826 -2.45 4.42 19.06
N GLU A 827 -2.53 4.56 17.73
CA GLU A 827 -3.33 3.70 16.87
C GLU A 827 -2.44 2.72 16.09
N GLY A 828 -2.59 1.44 16.42
CA GLY A 828 -1.95 0.35 15.71
C GLY A 828 -2.41 0.18 14.27
N GLY A 829 -1.48 -0.18 13.38
CA GLY A 829 -1.73 -0.38 11.95
C GLY A 829 -1.98 0.91 11.17
N SER A 830 -1.82 2.08 11.80
CA SER A 830 -2.13 3.39 11.19
C SER A 830 -1.07 3.86 10.19
N ARG A 831 0.14 3.27 10.26
CA ARG A 831 1.34 3.67 9.51
C ARG A 831 1.66 5.16 9.67
N PHE A 832 1.60 5.66 10.90
CA PHE A 832 1.88 7.06 11.21
C PHE A 832 3.30 7.48 10.79
N GLY A 833 3.41 8.56 10.03
CA GLY A 833 4.66 9.02 9.44
C GLY A 833 4.91 8.56 8.00
N SER A 834 3.84 8.17 7.29
CA SER A 834 3.92 7.75 5.88
C SER A 834 4.22 8.91 4.92
N LYS A 835 3.82 10.15 5.26
CA LYS A 835 4.23 11.39 4.60
C LYS A 835 4.46 12.49 5.61
N LEU A 836 5.36 13.42 5.26
CA LEU A 836 5.77 14.56 6.08
C LEU A 836 5.71 15.84 5.25
N THR A 837 5.24 16.92 5.85
CA THR A 837 5.41 18.28 5.34
C THR A 837 5.39 19.28 6.49
N THR A 838 5.52 20.56 6.17
CA THR A 838 5.26 21.64 7.12
C THR A 838 4.08 22.49 6.66
N TRP A 839 3.44 23.14 7.61
CA TRP A 839 2.36 24.07 7.34
C TRP A 839 2.56 25.35 8.14
N ARG A 840 2.75 26.47 7.44
CA ARG A 840 2.92 27.79 8.06
C ARG A 840 1.65 28.62 7.92
N PHE A 841 0.81 28.58 8.96
CA PHE A 841 -0.34 29.48 9.12
C PHE A 841 -0.16 30.50 10.27
N SER A 842 0.98 30.44 10.97
CA SER A 842 1.35 31.33 12.07
C SER A 842 2.84 31.70 11.99
N GLU A 843 3.35 32.53 12.91
CA GLU A 843 4.79 32.81 12.97
C GLU A 843 5.63 31.54 13.20
N LYS A 844 5.08 30.57 13.94
CA LYS A 844 5.73 29.27 14.14
C LYS A 844 5.37 28.29 13.01
N PRO A 845 6.34 27.52 12.50
CA PRO A 845 6.07 26.39 11.62
C PRO A 845 5.37 25.26 12.39
N HIS A 846 4.55 24.50 11.69
CA HIS A 846 3.90 23.30 12.22
C HIS A 846 4.31 22.08 11.41
N LEU A 847 4.64 20.99 12.09
CA LEU A 847 4.94 19.70 11.47
C LEU A 847 3.63 18.98 11.14
N VAL A 848 3.47 18.53 9.90
CA VAL A 848 2.30 17.78 9.44
C VAL A 848 2.71 16.34 9.15
N VAL A 849 1.99 15.40 9.75
CA VAL A 849 2.29 13.96 9.70
C VAL A 849 1.05 13.20 9.28
N SER A 850 1.14 12.34 8.26
CA SER A 850 0.01 11.50 7.84
C SER A 850 0.08 10.08 8.40
N ALA A 851 -1.11 9.51 8.62
CA ALA A 851 -1.35 8.11 8.90
C ALA A 851 -2.46 7.59 7.96
N PRO A 852 -2.13 7.25 6.71
CA PRO A 852 -3.13 6.94 5.68
C PRO A 852 -3.94 5.67 5.95
N ARG A 853 -3.52 4.85 6.93
CA ARG A 853 -4.24 3.65 7.38
C ARG A 853 -4.94 3.82 8.73
N SER A 854 -5.02 5.05 9.23
CA SER A 854 -5.78 5.32 10.45
C SER A 854 -7.26 4.92 10.30
N ASN A 855 -7.79 4.32 11.36
CA ASN A 855 -9.18 3.98 11.62
C ASN A 855 -9.84 4.98 12.58
N GLY A 856 -9.19 6.11 12.87
CA GLY A 856 -9.60 7.07 13.90
C GLY A 856 -11.05 7.55 13.75
N ALA A 857 -11.46 7.87 12.52
CA ALA A 857 -12.84 8.23 12.18
C ALA A 857 -13.60 7.07 11.52
N GLU A 858 -13.01 6.49 10.49
CA GLU A 858 -13.58 5.44 9.64
C GLU A 858 -12.50 4.43 9.25
N ARG A 859 -12.89 3.18 8.94
CA ARG A 859 -11.96 2.07 8.68
C ARG A 859 -10.97 2.40 7.57
N LEU A 860 -9.67 2.42 7.85
CA LEU A 860 -8.59 2.76 6.90
C LEU A 860 -8.84 4.07 6.11
N ALA A 861 -9.59 5.00 6.70
CA ALA A 861 -9.92 6.27 6.05
C ALA A 861 -8.73 7.23 6.00
N GLY A 862 -7.75 7.04 6.90
CA GLY A 862 -6.59 7.90 7.06
C GLY A 862 -6.86 9.12 7.94
N GLU A 863 -5.80 9.61 8.58
CA GLU A 863 -5.83 10.82 9.41
C GLU A 863 -4.53 11.61 9.21
N VAL A 864 -4.61 12.94 9.32
CA VAL A 864 -3.47 13.86 9.26
C VAL A 864 -3.37 14.63 10.57
N TYR A 865 -2.16 14.70 11.13
CA TYR A 865 -1.88 15.28 12.43
C TYR A 865 -0.95 16.48 12.29
N ILE A 866 -1.25 17.56 13.02
CA ILE A 866 -0.50 18.82 12.99
C ILE A 866 0.08 19.07 14.38
N TYR A 867 1.40 19.22 14.45
CA TYR A 867 2.15 19.43 15.68
C TYR A 867 2.86 20.78 15.69
N THR A 868 2.88 21.40 16.87
CA THR A 868 3.70 22.59 17.15
C THR A 868 4.79 22.18 18.14
N LEU A 869 6.06 22.24 17.71
CA LEU A 869 7.22 21.84 18.50
C LEU A 869 7.88 23.01 19.26
#